data_AF-A0A5N7B2H5-F1
#
_entry.id   AF-A0A5N7B2H5-F1
#
_cell.length_a   1.000
_cell.length_b   1.000
_cell.length_c   1.000
_cell.angle_alpha   90.00
_cell.angle_beta   90.00
_cell.angle_gamma   90.00
#
_symmetry.space_group_name_H-M   'P 1'
#
loop_
_entity.id
_entity.type
_entity.pdbx_description
1 polymer ?
#
loop_
_entity_poly.entity_id
_entity_poly.type
_entity_poly.pdbx_seq_one_letter_code
_entity_poly.pdbx_strand_id
1 'polypeptide(L)'
;MELDTETQGVAKDGSNTQGVYIYQPAKPHGERPSKRRKVQPENKEQKTESHLFVPLLDGEENESSIELRYNAYQQLWSTQEKKIQETLNDVDSEVLENVLSFVRSTSHQTYDGCIPTALITVGSNVSSLGRLLSKLNDQLTASEEGGVVILESGDAPNLKATLKNIIRAAITNTEGNDGYQKFLTDREGPRLLGYDLDLLGDYVKRKGAKKLVVAFRDSEAFDPNILIDLLSLLSSWLDRIPFTLLFGISTSVELFEGRLPRSSVALLRGRYFEIHGASNCVDRMYERLQADQNGRFWLGRNITGVLFEKSNDYFQTPEAFSRTVKYAYMTHFFANPLAMLLSDEVSVNRQQVKLCEAIRNLPSFRRFCEHLLDDASPEQVHSLLENDEFLFQQSLKYIEIGQQQMRGIFKAVKAIHLCLKGMDVRKKSTMSDLSIRALSGELQDSTYMDDLLRGLKTLNSSMLKEFLSFMPQDLTNCPEFQEIKSDFKALLQTYQGTEPLRSEYDSHNSVVQQRVKLSRGKAKLPQQNIEYTKVIDRVHALSERYFVETLVRPQELFLHEAFLLDMKNPLKETFSPRPRFAIERALASPFDYLISMSDRTEAKISARQPATAILYQLYLESGALVNVYDLWQAFYAVFESEQGNACDERMTMTLFYRAVSELKALGMLKSSRKKVDHAAKSAWIGL
;
A
#
# COMPACT_ATOMS: atom_id res chain seq x y z
N MET A 1 31.88 -56.87 -23.05
CA MET A 1 32.10 -55.50 -23.57
C MET A 1 32.38 -54.67 -22.34
N GLU A 2 33.66 -54.55 -22.02
CA GLU A 2 34.16 -53.83 -20.85
C GLU A 2 33.86 -52.35 -21.06
N LEU A 3 33.14 -51.76 -20.09
CA LEU A 3 32.91 -50.32 -20.03
C LEU A 3 34.00 -49.74 -19.12
N ASP A 4 35.02 -49.17 -19.77
CA ASP A 4 36.07 -48.40 -19.13
C ASP A 4 35.48 -47.30 -18.25
N THR A 5 35.68 -47.43 -16.94
CA THR A 5 35.50 -46.36 -15.99
C THR A 5 36.70 -45.42 -16.07
N GLU A 6 36.64 -44.45 -16.97
CA GLU A 6 37.45 -43.23 -16.83
C GLU A 6 37.02 -42.52 -15.55
N THR A 7 37.80 -42.73 -14.50
CA THR A 7 37.79 -41.91 -13.29
C THR A 7 38.14 -40.48 -13.67
N GLN A 8 37.12 -39.67 -13.96
CA GLN A 8 37.26 -38.22 -13.96
C GLN A 8 37.80 -37.82 -12.58
N GLY A 9 39.03 -37.30 -12.59
CA GLY A 9 39.73 -36.86 -11.40
C GLY A 9 38.83 -35.95 -10.58
N VAL A 10 38.64 -36.34 -9.31
CA VAL A 10 38.06 -35.51 -8.25
C VAL A 10 38.64 -34.12 -8.38
N ALA A 11 37.80 -33.16 -8.79
CA ALA A 11 38.16 -31.75 -8.84
C ALA A 11 38.66 -31.36 -7.45
N LYS A 12 39.98 -31.18 -7.33
CA LYS A 12 40.61 -30.50 -6.21
C LYS A 12 40.18 -29.04 -6.29
N ASP A 13 39.06 -28.68 -5.70
CA ASP A 13 38.77 -27.31 -5.29
C ASP A 13 37.73 -27.34 -4.17
N GLY A 14 38.00 -26.60 -3.09
CA GLY A 14 37.18 -26.51 -1.87
C GLY A 14 35.83 -25.80 -2.06
N SER A 15 35.15 -26.01 -3.18
CA SER A 15 33.86 -25.41 -3.51
C SER A 15 32.79 -25.79 -2.50
N ASN A 16 32.69 -27.06 -2.11
CA ASN A 16 31.64 -27.56 -1.20
C ASN A 16 31.68 -26.99 0.24
N THR A 17 32.72 -26.24 0.63
CA THR A 17 32.83 -25.62 1.97
C THR A 17 32.49 -24.13 2.01
N GLN A 18 32.22 -23.49 0.87
CA GLN A 18 31.96 -22.06 0.82
C GLN A 18 30.47 -21.75 0.99
N GLY A 19 30.14 -20.85 1.92
CA GLY A 19 28.76 -20.39 2.16
C GLY A 19 28.28 -19.29 1.21
N VAL A 20 29.16 -18.73 0.37
CA VAL A 20 28.86 -17.63 -0.56
C VAL A 20 29.62 -17.82 -1.87
N TYR A 21 28.92 -17.67 -2.99
CA TYR A 21 29.49 -17.69 -4.34
C TYR A 21 29.18 -16.35 -5.03
N ILE A 22 30.19 -15.68 -5.56
CA ILE A 22 30.04 -14.39 -6.24
C ILE A 22 30.24 -14.60 -7.73
N TYR A 23 29.15 -14.47 -8.49
CA TYR A 23 29.17 -14.52 -9.95
C TYR A 23 29.31 -13.10 -10.50
N GLN A 24 30.47 -12.78 -11.07
CA GLN A 24 30.67 -11.52 -11.79
C GLN A 24 30.42 -11.76 -13.28
N PRO A 25 29.55 -10.97 -13.94
CA PRO A 25 29.42 -11.05 -15.39
C PRO A 25 30.78 -10.78 -16.03
N ALA A 26 31.13 -11.54 -17.07
CA ALA A 26 32.39 -11.34 -17.78
C ALA A 26 32.51 -9.86 -18.18
N LYS A 27 33.53 -9.16 -17.66
CA LYS A 27 33.76 -7.75 -17.99
C LYS A 27 33.76 -7.60 -19.52
N PRO A 28 33.04 -6.62 -20.10
CA PRO A 28 33.18 -6.33 -21.52
C PRO A 28 34.66 -6.05 -21.80
N HIS A 29 35.24 -6.80 -22.75
CA HIS A 29 36.66 -6.79 -23.07
C HIS A 29 37.24 -5.36 -23.19
N GLY A 30 37.99 -4.93 -22.17
CA GLY A 30 38.75 -3.67 -22.15
C GLY A 30 40.13 -3.78 -21.49
N GLU A 31 40.40 -4.83 -20.70
CA GLU A 31 41.74 -5.14 -20.19
C GLU A 31 42.31 -6.31 -21.00
N ARG A 32 43.26 -6.01 -21.90
CA ARG A 32 43.97 -7.02 -22.71
C ARG A 32 44.75 -7.99 -21.79
N PRO A 33 44.49 -9.30 -21.82
CA PRO A 33 45.47 -10.27 -21.36
C PRO A 33 46.58 -10.42 -22.41
N SER A 34 47.83 -10.39 -21.94
CA SER A 34 49.04 -10.57 -22.74
C SER A 34 49.25 -12.04 -23.11
N LYS A 35 48.49 -12.55 -24.08
CA LYS A 35 48.91 -13.58 -25.07
C LYS A 35 47.71 -14.01 -25.92
N ARG A 36 47.85 -13.78 -27.22
CA ARG A 36 46.89 -14.11 -28.29
C ARG A 36 46.49 -15.59 -28.28
N ARG A 37 45.18 -15.87 -28.24
CA ARG A 37 44.58 -17.03 -28.90
C ARG A 37 43.54 -16.51 -29.89
N LYS A 38 43.71 -16.83 -31.19
CA LYS A 38 42.73 -16.49 -32.24
C LYS A 38 41.49 -17.35 -32.02
N VAL A 39 40.36 -16.74 -31.68
CA VAL A 39 39.03 -17.34 -31.76
C VAL A 39 38.27 -16.57 -32.84
N GLN A 40 37.63 -17.30 -33.75
CA GLN A 40 36.83 -16.75 -34.84
C GLN A 40 35.66 -15.92 -34.30
N PRO A 41 35.18 -14.89 -35.02
CA PRO A 41 34.05 -14.11 -34.56
C PRO A 41 32.77 -14.94 -34.73
N GLU A 42 32.20 -15.40 -33.62
CA GLU A 42 30.78 -15.78 -33.60
C GLU A 42 29.94 -14.54 -33.89
N ASN A 43 28.89 -14.75 -34.68
CA ASN A 43 27.95 -13.72 -35.08
C ASN A 43 27.48 -12.93 -33.87
N LYS A 44 27.51 -11.60 -33.98
CA LYS A 44 26.88 -10.69 -33.04
C LYS A 44 25.39 -11.03 -33.00
N GLU A 45 24.96 -11.81 -32.02
CA GLU A 45 23.59 -11.71 -31.53
C GLU A 45 23.39 -10.25 -31.15
N GLN A 46 22.52 -9.60 -31.92
CA GLN A 46 22.02 -8.28 -31.57
C GLN A 46 21.54 -8.37 -30.12
N LYS A 47 22.04 -7.48 -29.26
CA LYS A 47 21.42 -7.25 -27.96
C LYS A 47 19.99 -6.79 -28.24
N THR A 48 19.05 -7.72 -28.28
CA THR A 48 17.63 -7.41 -28.16
C THR A 48 17.52 -6.67 -26.85
N GLU A 49 17.10 -5.41 -26.87
CA GLU A 49 16.66 -4.74 -25.66
C GLU A 49 15.58 -5.65 -25.07
N SER A 50 15.89 -6.33 -23.97
CA SER A 50 14.97 -7.30 -23.39
C SER A 50 13.75 -6.52 -22.91
N HIS A 51 12.67 -6.55 -23.67
CA HIS A 51 11.39 -5.99 -23.23
C HIS A 51 11.07 -6.62 -21.87
N LEU A 52 10.81 -5.77 -20.87
CA LEU A 52 10.52 -6.22 -19.51
C LEU A 52 9.19 -6.98 -19.42
N PHE A 53 8.30 -6.79 -20.40
CA PHE A 53 7.03 -7.48 -20.52
C PHE A 53 7.14 -8.66 -21.48
N VAL A 54 6.49 -9.76 -21.11
CA VAL A 54 6.44 -10.99 -21.91
C VAL A 54 5.32 -10.84 -22.95
N PRO A 55 5.51 -11.35 -24.19
CA PRO A 55 4.43 -11.40 -25.18
C PRO A 55 3.25 -12.23 -24.67
N LEU A 56 2.05 -11.67 -24.78
CA LEU A 56 0.79 -12.33 -24.46
C LEU A 56 0.20 -13.05 -25.70
N LEU A 57 -1.02 -13.58 -25.56
CA LEU A 57 -1.75 -14.25 -26.64
C LEU A 57 -0.96 -15.44 -27.22
N ASP A 58 -0.42 -16.28 -26.34
CA ASP A 58 0.43 -17.44 -26.68
C ASP A 58 1.67 -17.09 -27.52
N GLY A 59 2.18 -15.86 -27.36
CA GLY A 59 3.36 -15.36 -28.08
C GLY A 59 3.03 -14.67 -29.40
N GLU A 60 1.75 -14.50 -29.74
CA GLU A 60 1.30 -13.82 -30.96
C GLU A 60 1.07 -12.31 -30.77
N GLU A 61 1.40 -11.75 -29.60
CA GLU A 61 1.40 -10.30 -29.38
C GLU A 61 2.58 -9.62 -30.12
N ASN A 62 2.26 -8.61 -30.94
CA ASN A 62 3.26 -7.85 -31.68
C ASN A 62 4.18 -7.05 -30.74
N GLU A 63 5.44 -6.86 -31.12
CA GLU A 63 6.42 -6.07 -30.34
C GLU A 63 5.92 -4.65 -30.07
N SER A 64 5.29 -4.00 -31.04
CA SER A 64 4.68 -2.67 -30.88
C SER A 64 3.56 -2.65 -29.84
N SER A 65 2.76 -3.71 -29.74
CA SER A 65 1.72 -3.85 -28.70
C SER A 65 2.34 -4.00 -27.31
N ILE A 66 3.44 -4.76 -27.19
CA ILE A 66 4.18 -4.92 -25.93
C ILE A 66 4.73 -3.57 -25.46
N GLU A 67 5.37 -2.81 -26.36
CA GLU A 67 5.87 -1.47 -26.08
C GLU A 67 4.76 -0.51 -25.67
N LEU A 68 3.63 -0.51 -26.39
CA LEU A 68 2.47 0.33 -26.04
C LEU A 68 1.92 0.02 -24.65
N ARG A 69 1.82 -1.26 -24.26
CA ARG A 69 1.39 -1.66 -22.89
C ARG A 69 2.38 -1.19 -21.84
N TYR A 70 3.68 -1.33 -22.10
CA TYR A 70 4.71 -0.89 -21.18
C TYR A 70 4.75 0.64 -21.02
N ASN A 71 4.64 1.38 -22.12
CA ASN A 71 4.60 2.84 -22.11
C ASN A 71 3.34 3.35 -21.40
N ALA A 72 2.18 2.75 -21.66
CA ALA A 72 0.94 3.08 -20.96
C ALA A 72 1.07 2.85 -19.44
N TYR A 73 1.69 1.74 -19.01
CA TYR A 73 2.00 1.49 -17.61
C TYR A 73 2.87 2.60 -17.01
N GLN A 74 4.00 2.93 -17.64
CA GLN A 74 4.93 3.93 -17.13
C GLN A 74 4.27 5.31 -17.01
N GLN A 75 3.49 5.73 -18.01
CA GLN A 75 2.80 7.01 -18.04
C GLN A 75 1.70 7.10 -16.96
N LEU A 76 0.84 6.09 -16.88
CA LEU A 76 -0.26 6.09 -15.91
C LEU A 76 0.27 5.95 -14.48
N TRP A 77 1.26 5.08 -14.24
CA TRP A 77 1.87 4.92 -12.92
C TRP A 77 2.61 6.18 -12.47
N SER A 78 3.46 6.78 -13.32
CA SER A 78 4.20 8.00 -12.94
C SER A 78 3.27 9.16 -12.58
N THR A 79 2.13 9.27 -13.26
CA THR A 79 1.08 10.24 -12.92
C THR A 79 0.50 9.98 -11.53
N GLN A 80 0.19 8.72 -11.19
CA GLN A 80 -0.31 8.38 -9.85
C GLN A 80 0.74 8.52 -8.76
N GLU A 81 1.98 8.10 -9.03
CA GLU A 81 3.12 8.22 -8.09
C GLU A 81 3.37 9.69 -7.73
N LYS A 82 3.31 10.58 -8.72
CA LYS A 82 3.41 12.03 -8.47
C LYS A 82 2.29 12.53 -7.55
N LYS A 83 1.04 12.12 -7.75
CA LYS A 83 -0.09 12.52 -6.88
C LYS A 83 0.03 11.99 -5.46
N ILE A 84 0.52 10.76 -5.29
CA ILE A 84 0.81 10.18 -3.97
C ILE A 84 1.88 11.02 -3.29
N GLN A 85 2.97 11.34 -3.99
CA GLN A 85 4.07 12.14 -3.45
C GLN A 85 3.63 13.56 -3.10
N GLU A 86 2.81 14.20 -3.92
CA GLU A 86 2.19 15.51 -3.63
C GLU A 86 1.35 15.44 -2.35
N THR A 87 0.46 14.46 -2.23
CA THR A 87 -0.38 14.29 -1.03
C THR A 87 0.46 14.05 0.22
N LEU A 88 1.50 13.24 0.11
CA LEU A 88 2.47 13.03 1.18
C LEU A 88 3.17 14.33 1.56
N ASN A 89 3.57 15.14 0.58
CA ASN A 89 4.22 16.42 0.83
C ASN A 89 3.28 17.42 1.50
N ASP A 90 2.01 17.45 1.09
CA ASP A 90 0.96 18.31 1.66
C ASP A 90 0.66 17.96 3.12
N VAL A 91 0.73 16.68 3.51
CA VAL A 91 0.51 16.23 4.89
C VAL A 91 1.70 16.61 5.79
N ASP A 92 2.92 16.55 5.27
CA ASP A 92 4.13 16.83 6.06
C ASP A 92 4.46 18.31 6.17
N SER A 93 3.96 19.16 5.27
CA SER A 93 4.41 20.56 5.13
C SER A 93 4.16 21.38 6.39
N GLU A 94 2.98 21.26 6.99
CA GLU A 94 2.62 21.97 8.22
C GLU A 94 3.54 21.60 9.38
N VAL A 95 3.81 20.30 9.57
CA VAL A 95 4.68 19.83 10.64
C VAL A 95 6.13 20.22 10.36
N LEU A 96 6.58 20.12 9.11
CA LEU A 96 7.92 20.53 8.70
C LEU A 96 8.15 22.01 9.00
N GLU A 97 7.22 22.90 8.65
CA GLU A 97 7.32 24.34 8.93
C GLU A 97 7.34 24.63 10.45
N ASN A 98 6.51 23.92 11.22
CA ASN A 98 6.50 24.03 12.67
C ASN A 98 7.81 23.56 13.33
N VAL A 99 8.37 22.44 12.87
CA VAL A 99 9.65 21.92 13.39
C VAL A 99 10.82 22.80 12.93
N LEU A 100 10.82 23.27 11.68
CA LEU A 100 11.86 24.15 11.14
C LEU A 100 11.87 25.51 11.87
N SER A 101 10.71 26.11 12.10
CA SER A 101 10.60 27.36 12.86
C SER A 101 11.07 27.18 14.31
N PHE A 102 10.75 26.03 14.93
CA PHE A 102 11.31 25.64 16.22
C PHE A 102 12.83 25.57 16.17
N VAL A 103 13.44 24.76 15.29
CA VAL A 103 14.90 24.62 15.17
C VAL A 103 15.56 25.99 14.94
N ARG A 104 14.98 26.86 14.11
CA ARG A 104 15.53 28.21 13.87
C ARG A 104 15.45 29.10 15.10
N SER A 105 14.41 29.00 15.92
CA SER A 105 14.26 29.80 17.14
C SER A 105 15.13 29.32 18.33
N THR A 106 15.69 28.11 18.30
CA THR A 106 16.42 27.58 19.46
C THR A 106 17.82 28.19 19.63
N SER A 107 18.16 28.65 20.83
CA SER A 107 19.54 29.02 21.15
C SER A 107 19.86 28.65 22.60
N HIS A 108 21.14 28.51 22.92
CA HIS A 108 21.58 28.23 24.29
C HIS A 108 21.03 29.26 25.30
N GLN A 109 20.96 30.53 24.91
CA GLN A 109 20.44 31.63 25.74
C GLN A 109 18.91 31.57 25.89
N THR A 110 18.20 31.14 24.85
CA THR A 110 16.73 31.09 24.85
C THR A 110 16.18 29.95 25.72
N TYR A 111 17.00 28.95 26.04
CA TYR A 111 16.59 27.71 26.72
C TYR A 111 17.26 27.51 28.10
N ASP A 112 17.83 28.57 28.69
CA ASP A 112 18.39 28.58 30.05
C ASP A 112 19.46 27.49 30.30
N GLY A 113 20.25 27.14 29.28
CA GLY A 113 21.27 26.10 29.38
C GLY A 113 20.75 24.65 29.26
N CYS A 114 19.44 24.45 29.09
CA CYS A 114 18.88 23.14 28.76
C CYS A 114 18.99 22.82 27.26
N ILE A 115 19.01 21.53 26.91
CA ILE A 115 19.04 21.08 25.51
C ILE A 115 17.65 21.30 24.88
N PRO A 116 17.53 22.13 23.84
CA PRO A 116 16.27 22.28 23.11
C PRO A 116 15.91 20.96 22.45
N THR A 117 14.69 20.48 22.73
CA THR A 117 14.27 19.14 22.31
C THR A 117 12.91 19.21 21.63
N ALA A 118 12.76 18.57 20.48
CA ALA A 118 11.48 18.36 19.81
C ALA A 118 11.06 16.90 19.99
N LEU A 119 9.87 16.70 20.55
CA LEU A 119 9.27 15.39 20.80
C LEU A 119 8.21 15.18 19.71
N ILE A 120 8.54 14.36 18.71
CA ILE A 120 7.65 14.11 17.57
C ILE A 120 6.92 12.78 17.79
N THR A 121 5.61 12.84 17.94
CA THR A 121 4.77 11.64 17.92
C THR A 121 4.48 11.23 16.48
N VAL A 122 5.02 10.06 16.12
CA VAL A 122 4.95 9.48 14.77
C VAL A 122 3.82 8.46 14.66
N GLY A 123 3.36 7.95 15.81
CA GLY A 123 2.41 6.84 15.88
C GLY A 123 2.95 5.59 15.19
N SER A 124 2.10 4.92 14.42
CA SER A 124 2.43 3.71 13.66
C SER A 124 3.22 3.94 12.37
N ASN A 125 3.42 5.19 11.94
CA ASN A 125 3.96 5.51 10.62
C ASN A 125 5.46 5.88 10.65
N VAL A 126 6.32 4.96 11.06
CA VAL A 126 7.77 5.19 11.28
C VAL A 126 8.53 5.72 10.03
N SER A 127 7.97 5.54 8.83
CA SER A 127 8.52 6.09 7.58
C SER A 127 8.32 7.60 7.41
N SER A 128 7.27 8.19 8.00
CA SER A 128 6.98 9.62 7.88
C SER A 128 8.08 10.47 8.52
N LEU A 129 8.60 10.04 9.66
CA LEU A 129 9.69 10.73 10.34
C LEU A 129 10.96 10.76 9.48
N GLY A 130 11.30 9.66 8.81
CA GLY A 130 12.47 9.62 7.92
C GLY A 130 12.38 10.65 6.78
N ARG A 131 11.20 10.79 6.17
CA ARG A 131 10.94 11.77 5.11
C ARG A 131 10.98 13.21 5.64
N LEU A 132 10.40 13.46 6.80
CA LEU A 132 10.45 14.76 7.47
C LEU A 132 11.90 15.17 7.78
N LEU A 133 12.69 14.25 8.34
CA LEU A 133 14.10 14.50 8.68
C LEU A 133 14.96 14.75 7.43
N SER A 134 14.75 14.01 6.34
CA SER A 134 15.44 14.26 5.06
C SER A 134 15.16 15.68 4.55
N LYS A 135 13.88 16.09 4.49
CA LYS A 135 13.50 17.43 4.04
C LYS A 135 14.05 18.53 4.95
N LEU A 136 14.05 18.28 6.26
CA LEU A 136 14.61 19.21 7.23
C LEU A 136 16.13 19.36 7.04
N ASN A 137 16.85 18.27 6.74
CA ASN A 137 18.26 18.31 6.40
C ASN A 137 18.52 19.09 5.11
N ASP A 138 17.74 18.85 4.06
CA ASP A 138 17.88 19.53 2.78
C ASP A 138 17.68 21.04 2.92
N GLN A 139 16.68 21.48 3.70
CA GLN A 139 16.43 22.90 3.94
C GLN A 139 17.51 23.58 4.78
N LEU A 140 18.02 22.92 5.84
CA LEU A 140 19.09 23.47 6.68
C LEU A 140 20.44 23.53 5.96
N THR A 141 20.70 22.55 5.10
CA THR A 141 21.92 22.50 4.29
C THR A 141 21.87 23.56 3.19
N ALA A 142 20.72 23.73 2.52
CA ALA A 142 20.54 24.75 1.48
C ALA A 142 20.61 26.18 2.01
N SER A 143 20.23 26.43 3.27
CA SER A 143 20.36 27.75 3.93
C SER A 143 21.73 27.99 4.56
N GLU A 144 22.65 27.01 4.50
CA GLU A 144 23.94 27.02 5.21
C GLU A 144 23.80 27.26 6.72
N GLU A 145 22.62 26.96 7.30
CA GLU A 145 22.35 27.16 8.73
C GLU A 145 22.88 25.99 9.58
N GLY A 146 23.08 24.82 8.96
CA GLY A 146 23.65 23.64 9.60
C GLY A 146 23.16 22.34 8.96
N GLY A 147 22.92 21.31 9.77
CA GLY A 147 22.52 19.99 9.26
C GLY A 147 21.88 19.08 10.30
N VAL A 148 21.34 17.96 9.82
CA VAL A 148 20.67 16.94 10.63
C VAL A 148 21.50 15.66 10.64
N VAL A 149 21.71 15.13 11.83
CA VAL A 149 22.31 13.82 12.08
C VAL A 149 21.20 12.88 12.51
N ILE A 150 21.01 11.80 11.75
CA ILE A 150 20.01 10.78 12.06
C ILE A 150 20.72 9.60 12.75
N LEU A 151 20.15 9.14 13.87
CA LEU A 151 20.62 8.00 14.63
C LEU A 151 19.50 6.97 14.77
N GLU A 152 19.83 5.71 14.50
CA GLU A 152 18.99 4.55 14.82
C GLU A 152 19.59 3.76 15.99
N SER A 153 18.78 2.97 16.69
CA SER A 153 19.24 2.17 17.84
C SER A 153 20.39 1.21 17.48
N GLY A 154 20.39 0.69 16.25
CA GLY A 154 21.46 -0.14 15.71
C GLY A 154 22.81 0.59 15.56
N ASP A 155 22.79 1.92 15.44
CA ASP A 155 23.99 2.75 15.34
C ASP A 155 24.62 3.09 16.70
N ALA A 156 23.93 2.75 17.79
CA ALA A 156 24.29 3.13 19.15
C ALA A 156 24.47 1.92 20.11
N PRO A 157 25.31 0.92 19.79
CA PRO A 157 25.56 -0.21 20.69
C PRO A 157 26.36 0.17 21.94
N ASN A 158 27.10 1.28 21.91
CA ASN A 158 27.81 1.87 23.04
C ASN A 158 28.12 3.35 22.75
N LEU A 159 28.39 4.13 23.80
CA LEU A 159 28.61 5.57 23.71
C LEU A 159 29.72 5.97 22.70
N LYS A 160 30.82 5.20 22.64
CA LYS A 160 31.92 5.45 21.70
C LYS A 160 31.49 5.32 20.24
N ALA A 161 30.71 4.29 19.92
CA ALA A 161 30.16 4.10 18.58
C ALA A 161 29.16 5.22 18.23
N THR A 162 28.29 5.57 19.18
CA THR A 162 27.31 6.66 19.01
C THR A 162 27.99 7.98 18.68
N LEU A 163 28.99 8.40 19.46
CA LEU A 163 29.72 9.64 19.21
C LEU A 163 30.45 9.63 17.86
N LYS A 164 31.12 8.52 17.53
CA LYS A 164 31.77 8.36 16.22
C LYS A 164 30.77 8.50 15.07
N ASN A 165 29.58 7.91 15.21
CA ASN A 165 28.54 7.97 14.20
C ASN A 165 27.94 9.37 14.09
N ILE A 166 27.75 10.09 15.20
CA ILE A 166 27.32 11.49 15.20
C ILE A 166 28.31 12.37 14.43
N ILE A 167 29.60 12.27 14.77
CA ILE A 167 30.66 13.07 14.14
C ILE A 167 30.78 12.73 12.66
N ARG A 168 30.77 11.43 12.33
CA ARG A 168 30.82 10.98 10.96
C ARG A 168 29.64 11.53 10.18
N ALA A 169 28.41 11.27 10.60
CA ALA A 169 27.20 11.72 9.91
C ALA A 169 27.18 13.24 9.71
N ALA A 170 27.53 14.03 10.74
CA ALA A 170 27.57 15.49 10.65
C ALA A 170 28.51 16.01 9.54
N ILE A 171 29.66 15.36 9.34
CA ILE A 171 30.66 15.75 8.34
C ILE A 171 30.31 15.15 6.97
N THR A 172 29.89 13.88 6.91
CA THR A 172 29.52 13.22 5.64
C THR A 172 28.32 13.88 4.97
N ASN A 173 27.35 14.38 5.74
CA ASN A 173 26.14 14.99 5.20
C ASN A 173 26.41 16.30 4.44
N THR A 174 27.55 16.95 4.67
CA THR A 174 27.92 18.22 4.03
C THR A 174 29.12 18.12 3.09
N GLU A 175 30.13 17.31 3.43
CA GLU A 175 31.40 17.21 2.68
C GLU A 175 31.65 15.83 2.07
N GLY A 176 30.73 14.88 2.26
CA GLY A 176 30.88 13.51 1.78
C GLY A 176 31.95 12.70 2.53
N ASN A 177 32.16 11.46 2.09
CA ASN A 177 33.04 10.51 2.79
C ASN A 177 34.53 10.90 2.67
N ASP A 178 34.90 11.51 1.54
CA ASP A 178 36.25 12.04 1.33
C ASP A 178 36.54 13.25 2.21
N GLY A 179 35.53 14.10 2.45
CA GLY A 179 35.60 15.21 3.40
C GLY A 179 35.87 14.73 4.82
N TYR A 180 35.17 13.69 5.28
CA TYR A 180 35.42 13.09 6.60
C TYR A 180 36.84 12.56 6.76
N GLN A 181 37.38 11.86 5.74
CA GLN A 181 38.76 11.36 5.80
C GLN A 181 39.77 12.51 5.85
N LYS A 182 39.60 13.53 4.99
CA LYS A 182 40.44 14.73 5.00
C LYS A 182 40.36 15.46 6.33
N PHE A 183 39.18 15.57 6.93
CA PHE A 183 38.99 16.24 8.21
C PHE A 183 39.72 15.54 9.37
N LEU A 184 39.89 14.22 9.29
CA LEU A 184 40.68 13.45 10.26
C LEU A 184 42.19 13.51 10.01
N THR A 185 42.64 13.81 8.79
CA THR A 185 44.07 13.81 8.40
C THR A 185 44.69 15.20 8.31
N ASP A 186 43.97 16.20 7.83
CA ASP A 186 44.46 17.57 7.54
C ASP A 186 44.28 18.52 8.74
N ARG A 187 44.65 18.07 9.94
CA ARG A 187 44.60 18.90 11.15
C ARG A 187 45.99 19.30 11.60
N GLU A 188 46.19 20.60 11.78
CA GLU A 188 47.33 21.15 12.52
C GLU A 188 47.09 20.92 14.02
N GLY A 189 47.66 19.85 14.59
CA GLY A 189 47.53 19.53 16.02
C GLY A 189 47.63 18.04 16.35
N PRO A 190 47.46 17.66 17.64
CA PRO A 190 47.43 16.26 18.05
C PRO A 190 46.25 15.52 17.42
N ARG A 191 46.48 14.26 17.02
CA ARG A 191 45.48 13.43 16.36
C ARG A 191 44.37 13.04 17.34
N LEU A 192 43.23 13.70 17.25
CA LEU A 192 42.05 13.38 18.05
C LEU A 192 41.45 12.03 17.63
N LEU A 193 40.82 11.36 18.58
CA LEU A 193 40.14 10.10 18.33
C LEU A 193 38.82 10.38 17.59
N GLY A 194 38.44 9.51 16.66
CA GLY A 194 37.26 9.71 15.80
C GLY A 194 35.89 9.76 16.51
N TYR A 195 35.87 9.71 17.84
CA TYR A 195 34.69 9.80 18.71
C TYR A 195 34.77 11.00 19.67
N ASP A 196 35.78 11.85 19.54
CA ASP A 196 35.96 13.04 20.37
C ASP A 196 35.10 14.20 19.86
N LEU A 197 34.30 14.81 20.73
CA LEU A 197 33.42 15.92 20.36
C LEU A 197 34.18 17.20 19.99
N ASP A 198 35.44 17.34 20.36
CA ASP A 198 36.28 18.43 19.86
C ASP A 198 36.36 18.42 18.33
N LEU A 199 36.29 17.24 17.69
CA LEU A 199 36.21 17.13 16.23
C LEU A 199 34.97 17.84 15.68
N LEU A 200 33.82 17.62 16.33
CA LEU A 200 32.55 18.20 15.94
C LEU A 200 32.50 19.71 16.22
N GLY A 201 33.03 20.13 17.37
CA GLY A 201 33.14 21.55 17.74
C GLY A 201 33.96 22.36 16.74
N ASP A 202 35.11 21.83 16.32
CA ASP A 202 35.93 22.45 15.28
C ASP A 202 35.24 22.48 13.92
N TYR A 203 34.52 21.41 13.57
CA TYR A 203 33.74 21.37 12.33
C TYR A 203 32.67 22.46 12.32
N VAL A 204 31.92 22.59 13.42
CA VAL A 204 30.90 23.63 13.61
C VAL A 204 31.52 25.03 13.50
N LYS A 205 32.67 25.27 14.11
CA LYS A 205 33.39 26.56 14.01
C LYS A 205 33.86 26.87 12.59
N ARG A 206 34.42 25.89 11.86
CA ARG A 206 34.91 26.08 10.49
C ARG A 206 33.79 26.35 9.50
N LYS A 207 32.65 25.68 9.64
CA LYS A 207 31.48 25.86 8.77
C LYS A 207 30.57 27.02 9.18
N GLY A 208 30.73 27.55 10.38
CA GLY A 208 29.79 28.54 10.92
C GLY A 208 28.39 27.95 11.15
N ALA A 209 28.30 26.65 11.41
CA ALA A 209 27.01 25.96 11.57
C ALA A 209 26.28 26.50 12.81
N LYS A 210 25.08 27.06 12.59
CA LYS A 210 24.27 27.66 13.66
C LYS A 210 23.36 26.64 14.34
N LYS A 211 23.05 25.54 13.66
CA LYS A 211 22.09 24.51 14.11
C LYS A 211 22.62 23.12 13.81
N LEU A 212 22.88 22.32 14.84
CA LEU A 212 23.20 20.91 14.67
C LEU A 212 22.10 20.06 15.29
N VAL A 213 21.26 19.49 14.43
CA VAL A 213 20.11 18.70 14.88
C VAL A 213 20.53 17.23 15.00
N VAL A 214 20.33 16.61 16.16
CA VAL A 214 20.53 15.16 16.36
C VAL A 214 19.17 14.52 16.53
N ALA A 215 18.77 13.71 15.55
CA ALA A 215 17.46 13.07 15.48
C ALA A 215 17.56 11.57 15.78
N PHE A 216 16.85 11.13 16.82
CA PHE A 216 16.69 9.73 17.20
C PHE A 216 15.42 9.18 16.57
N ARG A 217 15.56 8.30 15.57
CA ARG A 217 14.41 7.82 14.78
C ARG A 217 13.51 6.88 15.59
N ASP A 218 14.13 5.94 16.30
CA ASP A 218 13.50 4.89 17.10
C ASP A 218 13.89 5.03 18.57
N SER A 219 13.60 6.19 19.16
CA SER A 219 14.04 6.57 20.53
C SER A 219 13.73 5.53 21.61
N GLU A 220 12.64 4.77 21.44
CA GLU A 220 12.23 3.71 22.35
C GLU A 220 13.03 2.40 22.22
N ALA A 221 13.79 2.20 21.14
CA ALA A 221 14.63 1.02 20.97
C ALA A 221 16.04 1.19 21.53
N PHE A 222 16.44 2.40 21.92
CA PHE A 222 17.74 2.68 22.51
C PHE A 222 17.85 2.13 23.93
N ASP A 223 19.06 1.69 24.30
CA ASP A 223 19.40 1.42 25.70
C ASP A 223 19.30 2.73 26.51
N PRO A 224 18.46 2.79 27.57
CA PRO A 224 18.31 3.98 28.39
C PRO A 224 19.63 4.49 28.97
N ASN A 225 20.57 3.60 29.32
CA ASN A 225 21.87 3.99 29.88
C ASN A 225 22.70 4.80 28.88
N ILE A 226 22.68 4.39 27.60
CA ILE A 226 23.39 5.09 26.53
C ILE A 226 22.77 6.48 26.30
N LEU A 227 21.43 6.59 26.34
CA LEU A 227 20.75 7.87 26.23
C LEU A 227 21.10 8.79 27.41
N ILE A 228 21.11 8.28 28.64
CA ILE A 228 21.45 9.06 29.84
C ILE A 228 22.86 9.65 29.72
N ASP A 229 23.85 8.81 29.40
CA ASP A 229 25.24 9.23 29.27
C ASP A 229 25.42 10.22 28.12
N LEU A 230 24.76 9.97 26.99
CA LEU A 230 24.79 10.84 25.82
C LEU A 230 24.17 12.21 26.13
N LEU A 231 23.00 12.26 26.77
CA LEU A 231 22.33 13.51 27.13
C LEU A 231 23.16 14.35 28.09
N SER A 232 23.75 13.73 29.10
CA SER A 232 24.66 14.41 30.03
C SER A 232 25.86 14.99 29.29
N LEU A 233 26.45 14.22 28.37
CA LEU A 233 27.60 14.65 27.59
C LEU A 233 27.22 15.77 26.62
N LEU A 234 26.14 15.65 25.84
CA LEU A 234 25.69 16.71 24.93
C LEU A 234 25.34 18.01 25.67
N SER A 235 24.75 17.92 26.87
CA SER A 235 24.46 19.09 27.72
C SER A 235 25.72 19.88 28.07
N SER A 236 26.82 19.18 28.41
CA SER A 236 28.09 19.82 28.76
C SER A 236 28.82 20.52 27.59
N TRP A 237 28.34 20.34 26.36
CA TRP A 237 28.90 20.94 25.13
C TRP A 237 27.98 21.96 24.47
N LEU A 238 26.83 22.29 25.08
CA LEU A 238 25.87 23.26 24.52
C LEU A 238 26.45 24.68 24.36
N ASP A 239 27.50 25.00 25.10
CA ASP A 239 28.23 26.28 25.01
C ASP A 239 29.06 26.39 23.72
N ARG A 240 29.52 25.25 23.19
CA ARG A 240 30.43 25.15 22.05
C ARG A 240 29.74 24.68 20.77
N ILE A 241 28.71 23.84 20.89
CA ILE A 241 27.99 23.22 19.78
C ILE A 241 26.48 23.48 19.97
N PRO A 242 25.80 24.10 19.00
CA PRO A 242 24.37 24.41 19.09
C PRO A 242 23.52 23.17 18.79
N PHE A 243 23.50 22.22 19.73
CA PHE A 243 22.69 21.01 19.62
C PHE A 243 21.19 21.31 19.77
N THR A 244 20.40 20.70 18.89
CA THR A 244 18.94 20.54 19.06
C THR A 244 18.62 19.06 18.92
N LEU A 245 17.84 18.49 19.84
CA LEU A 245 17.49 17.07 19.78
C LEU A 245 16.09 16.87 19.19
N LEU A 246 15.93 15.81 18.42
CA LEU A 246 14.65 15.36 17.87
C LEU A 246 14.42 13.92 18.29
N PHE A 247 13.35 13.62 19.02
CA PHE A 247 12.97 12.25 19.37
C PHE A 247 11.73 11.84 18.58
N GLY A 248 11.89 10.78 17.77
CA GLY A 248 10.79 10.03 17.19
C GLY A 248 10.18 9.09 18.21
N ILE A 249 8.94 9.36 18.62
CA ILE A 249 8.21 8.59 19.63
C ILE A 249 7.04 7.90 18.94
N SER A 250 6.99 6.57 19.05
CA SER A 250 5.92 5.76 18.46
C SER A 250 4.74 5.58 19.41
N THR A 251 4.99 5.55 20.72
CA THR A 251 3.96 5.43 21.75
C THR A 251 3.52 6.80 22.27
N SER A 252 3.63 7.03 23.58
CA SER A 252 3.29 8.29 24.23
C SER A 252 4.54 8.92 24.83
N VAL A 253 4.52 10.25 24.95
CA VAL A 253 5.65 10.99 25.52
C VAL A 253 5.88 10.59 26.97
N GLU A 254 4.82 10.27 27.71
CA GLU A 254 4.89 9.86 29.12
C GLU A 254 5.63 8.53 29.28
N LEU A 255 5.41 7.57 28.36
CA LEU A 255 6.13 6.29 28.38
C LEU A 255 7.60 6.46 28.05
N PHE A 256 7.94 7.39 27.15
CA PHE A 256 9.33 7.73 26.86
C PHE A 256 9.99 8.45 28.03
N GLU A 257 9.33 9.45 28.62
CA GLU A 257 9.81 10.18 29.80
C GLU A 257 10.04 9.22 30.98
N GLY A 258 9.13 8.28 31.21
CA GLY A 258 9.24 7.28 32.28
C GLY A 258 10.44 6.34 32.18
N ARG A 259 11.11 6.26 31.02
CA ARG A 259 12.33 5.46 30.82
C ARG A 259 13.60 6.21 31.23
N LEU A 260 13.53 7.54 31.34
CA LEU A 260 14.66 8.39 31.68
C LEU A 260 14.60 8.82 33.16
N PRO A 261 15.73 8.84 33.88
CA PRO A 261 15.81 9.44 35.19
C PRO A 261 15.43 10.92 35.16
N ARG A 262 14.83 11.43 36.24
CA ARG A 262 14.46 12.86 36.37
C ARG A 262 15.64 13.81 36.17
N SER A 263 16.85 13.39 36.53
CA SER A 263 18.07 14.17 36.30
C SER A 263 18.35 14.38 34.81
N SER A 264 18.13 13.36 33.97
CA SER A 264 18.29 13.46 32.51
C SER A 264 17.17 14.26 31.86
N VAL A 265 15.93 14.07 32.32
CA VAL A 265 14.76 14.84 31.84
C VAL A 265 14.94 16.34 32.14
N ALA A 266 15.51 16.69 33.30
CA ALA A 266 15.79 18.08 33.67
C ALA A 266 16.81 18.77 32.74
N LEU A 267 17.62 18.02 31.99
CA LEU A 267 18.52 18.57 30.97
C LEU A 267 17.80 18.94 29.68
N LEU A 268 16.58 18.44 29.47
CA LEU A 268 15.80 18.60 28.24
C LEU A 268 14.74 19.68 28.44
N ARG A 269 14.56 20.51 27.42
CA ARG A 269 13.42 21.41 27.33
C ARG A 269 12.66 21.11 26.05
N GLY A 270 11.67 20.23 26.21
CA GLY A 270 10.88 19.64 25.15
C GLY A 270 9.75 20.54 24.63
N ARG A 271 9.54 20.55 23.32
CA ARG A 271 8.29 20.98 22.68
C ARG A 271 7.66 19.80 21.94
N TYR A 272 6.36 19.64 22.11
CA TYR A 272 5.58 18.57 21.50
C TYR A 272 5.19 18.92 20.06
N PHE A 273 5.35 17.97 19.14
CA PHE A 273 4.88 18.03 17.77
C PHE A 273 4.16 16.72 17.43
N GLU A 274 3.00 16.83 16.82
CA GLU A 274 2.24 15.67 16.39
C GLU A 274 2.14 15.66 14.88
N ILE A 275 2.42 14.51 14.27
CA ILE A 275 2.18 14.31 12.85
C ILE A 275 0.68 14.02 12.65
N HIS A 276 -0.11 15.08 12.67
CA HIS A 276 -1.55 14.99 12.44
C HIS A 276 -1.83 14.46 11.02
N GLY A 277 -2.77 13.52 10.90
CA GLY A 277 -3.27 13.05 9.60
C GLY A 277 -2.68 11.76 9.06
N ALA A 278 -1.80 11.06 9.79
CA ALA A 278 -1.33 9.73 9.39
C ALA A 278 -2.49 8.72 9.21
N SER A 279 -3.51 8.77 10.07
CA SER A 279 -4.69 7.88 10.01
C SER A 279 -5.54 8.09 8.76
N ASN A 280 -5.64 9.34 8.26
CA ASN A 280 -6.48 9.70 7.11
C ASN A 280 -5.63 9.90 5.84
N CYS A 281 -4.33 9.63 5.90
CA CYS A 281 -3.43 9.81 4.76
C CYS A 281 -3.79 8.85 3.63
N VAL A 282 -4.07 7.58 3.98
CA VAL A 282 -4.52 6.55 3.04
C VAL A 282 -5.86 6.92 2.39
N ASP A 283 -6.82 7.43 3.17
CA ASP A 283 -8.10 7.91 2.64
C ASP A 283 -7.91 9.04 1.62
N ARG A 284 -7.09 10.05 1.97
CA ARG A 284 -6.78 11.18 1.09
C ARG A 284 -6.08 10.74 -0.19
N MET A 285 -5.13 9.81 -0.09
CA MET A 285 -4.46 9.22 -1.25
C MET A 285 -5.45 8.50 -2.15
N TYR A 286 -6.24 7.59 -1.57
CA TYR A 286 -7.22 6.83 -2.33
C TYR A 286 -8.23 7.74 -3.03
N GLU A 287 -8.76 8.75 -2.33
CA GLU A 287 -9.67 9.74 -2.91
C GLU A 287 -9.01 10.48 -4.08
N ARG A 288 -7.77 10.97 -3.91
CA ARG A 288 -7.06 11.71 -4.98
C ARG A 288 -6.75 10.84 -6.20
N LEU A 289 -6.54 9.54 -6.01
CA LEU A 289 -6.26 8.59 -7.09
C LEU A 289 -7.53 8.25 -7.88
N GLN A 290 -8.61 7.88 -7.19
CA GLN A 290 -9.82 7.33 -7.84
C GLN A 290 -10.78 8.42 -8.33
N ALA A 291 -10.82 9.58 -7.67
CA ALA A 291 -11.64 10.73 -8.06
C ALA A 291 -10.90 11.70 -9.01
N ASP A 292 -9.93 11.19 -9.78
CA ASP A 292 -9.18 11.99 -10.73
C ASP A 292 -10.06 12.47 -11.90
N GLN A 293 -9.93 13.76 -12.24
CA GLN A 293 -10.68 14.36 -13.35
C GLN A 293 -10.28 13.80 -14.71
N ASN A 294 -9.03 13.34 -14.83
CA ASN A 294 -8.48 12.71 -16.03
C ASN A 294 -8.24 11.21 -15.82
N GLY A 295 -8.96 10.58 -14.88
CA GLY A 295 -8.83 9.16 -14.60
C GLY A 295 -9.10 8.30 -15.85
N ARG A 296 -8.20 7.34 -16.11
CA ARG A 296 -8.30 6.36 -17.21
C ARG A 296 -8.32 4.90 -16.74
N PHE A 297 -7.95 4.67 -15.47
CA PHE A 297 -7.85 3.34 -14.89
C PHE A 297 -8.23 3.41 -13.41
N TRP A 298 -9.01 2.43 -12.92
CA TRP A 298 -9.54 2.37 -11.56
C TRP A 298 -9.27 1.01 -10.91
N LEU A 299 -9.16 1.05 -9.57
CA LEU A 299 -9.10 -0.14 -8.75
C LEU A 299 -10.53 -0.55 -8.37
N GLY A 300 -10.85 -1.82 -8.59
CA GLY A 300 -12.15 -2.43 -8.31
C GLY A 300 -12.39 -2.71 -6.83
N ARG A 301 -13.61 -3.16 -6.53
CA ARG A 301 -14.11 -3.34 -5.15
C ARG A 301 -13.22 -4.24 -4.29
N ASN A 302 -12.68 -5.32 -4.85
CA ASN A 302 -11.90 -6.31 -4.12
C ASN A 302 -10.54 -5.75 -3.72
N ILE A 303 -9.94 -4.95 -4.60
CA ILE A 303 -8.65 -4.30 -4.34
C ILE A 303 -8.82 -3.20 -3.31
N THR A 304 -9.83 -2.35 -3.51
CA THR A 304 -10.20 -1.30 -2.56
C THR A 304 -10.49 -1.89 -1.18
N GLY A 305 -11.25 -2.98 -1.11
CA GLY A 305 -11.52 -3.70 0.13
C GLY A 305 -10.24 -4.16 0.82
N VAL A 306 -9.31 -4.78 0.08
CA VAL A 306 -8.02 -5.23 0.64
C VAL A 306 -7.14 -4.05 1.09
N LEU A 307 -7.14 -2.93 0.36
CA LEU A 307 -6.38 -1.74 0.75
C LEU A 307 -6.89 -1.16 2.07
N PHE A 308 -8.21 -1.07 2.26
CA PHE A 308 -8.78 -0.52 3.48
C PHE A 308 -8.82 -1.51 4.65
N GLU A 309 -9.02 -2.81 4.40
CA GLU A 309 -8.81 -3.87 5.40
C GLU A 309 -7.38 -3.78 5.96
N LYS A 310 -6.39 -3.58 5.07
CA LYS A 310 -4.99 -3.40 5.49
C LYS A 310 -4.74 -2.10 6.24
N SER A 311 -5.38 -1.01 5.87
CA SER A 311 -5.20 0.26 6.56
C SER A 311 -5.86 0.29 7.94
N ASN A 312 -6.99 -0.39 8.10
CA ASN A 312 -7.77 -0.37 9.34
C ASN A 312 -7.36 -1.47 10.32
N ASP A 313 -7.18 -2.70 9.84
CA ASP A 313 -6.91 -3.86 10.69
C ASP A 313 -5.41 -4.11 10.88
N TYR A 314 -4.56 -3.54 10.02
CA TYR A 314 -3.11 -3.69 10.06
C TYR A 314 -2.41 -2.32 10.07
N PHE A 315 -1.14 -2.29 10.48
CA PHE A 315 -0.30 -1.09 10.38
C PHE A 315 0.20 -0.92 8.94
N GLN A 316 -0.65 -0.42 8.04
CA GLN A 316 -0.24 -0.10 6.68
C GLN A 316 0.38 1.30 6.60
N THR A 317 1.65 1.37 6.19
CA THR A 317 2.27 2.67 5.90
C THR A 317 1.82 3.21 4.54
N PRO A 318 1.86 4.53 4.31
CA PRO A 318 1.56 5.10 3.00
C PRO A 318 2.44 4.56 1.87
N GLU A 319 3.68 4.18 2.16
CA GLU A 319 4.58 3.54 1.18
C GLU A 319 4.12 2.11 0.86
N ALA A 320 3.63 1.36 1.86
CA ALA A 320 3.03 0.05 1.63
C ALA A 320 1.75 0.15 0.80
N PHE A 321 0.93 1.19 1.02
CA PHE A 321 -0.20 1.53 0.15
C PHE A 321 0.26 1.80 -1.28
N SER A 322 1.24 2.70 -1.47
CA SER A 322 1.82 3.01 -2.79
C SER A 322 2.34 1.76 -3.51
N ARG A 323 3.08 0.89 -2.82
CA ARG A 323 3.57 -0.39 -3.39
C ARG A 323 2.42 -1.32 -3.79
N THR A 324 1.34 -1.37 -3.00
CA THR A 324 0.17 -2.21 -3.31
C THR A 324 -0.55 -1.71 -4.56
N VAL A 325 -0.75 -0.39 -4.67
CA VAL A 325 -1.33 0.23 -5.88
C VAL A 325 -0.39 0.03 -7.08
N LYS A 326 0.92 0.23 -6.91
CA LYS A 326 1.91 -0.01 -7.98
C LYS A 326 1.84 -1.42 -8.53
N TYR A 327 1.75 -2.40 -7.64
CA TYR A 327 1.64 -3.80 -8.02
C TYR A 327 0.31 -4.11 -8.69
N ALA A 328 -0.80 -3.46 -8.29
CA ALA A 328 -2.08 -3.58 -8.98
C ALA A 328 -1.98 -3.08 -10.44
N TYR A 329 -1.40 -1.90 -10.65
CA TYR A 329 -1.11 -1.39 -12.00
C TYR A 329 -0.20 -2.36 -12.77
N MET A 330 0.91 -2.77 -12.17
CA MET A 330 1.84 -3.71 -12.80
C MET A 330 1.14 -5.01 -13.20
N THR A 331 0.28 -5.58 -12.35
CA THR A 331 -0.46 -6.82 -12.64
C THR A 331 -1.40 -6.65 -13.83
N HIS A 332 -2.13 -5.53 -13.90
CA HIS A 332 -3.03 -5.22 -15.01
C HIS A 332 -2.26 -5.10 -16.33
N PHE A 333 -1.26 -4.23 -16.37
CA PHE A 333 -0.46 -3.97 -17.58
C PHE A 333 0.48 -5.12 -17.93
N PHE A 334 0.78 -6.04 -17.02
CA PHE A 334 1.59 -7.22 -17.32
C PHE A 334 0.74 -8.33 -17.97
N ALA A 335 -0.44 -8.63 -17.41
CA ALA A 335 -1.23 -9.81 -17.77
C ALA A 335 -2.40 -9.54 -18.75
N ASN A 336 -2.78 -8.28 -18.99
CA ASN A 336 -3.95 -7.95 -19.81
C ASN A 336 -3.54 -7.36 -21.18
N PRO A 337 -3.88 -8.00 -22.31
CA PRO A 337 -3.58 -7.45 -23.64
C PRO A 337 -4.42 -6.21 -23.97
N LEU A 338 -5.62 -6.05 -23.38
CA LEU A 338 -6.51 -4.90 -23.58
C LEU A 338 -5.92 -3.61 -23.00
N ALA A 339 -4.95 -3.71 -22.08
CA ALA A 339 -4.31 -2.55 -21.48
C ALA A 339 -3.61 -1.66 -22.52
N MET A 340 -3.30 -2.20 -23.70
CA MET A 340 -2.79 -1.43 -24.85
C MET A 340 -3.77 -0.33 -25.29
N LEU A 341 -5.09 -0.56 -25.15
CA LEU A 341 -6.14 0.39 -25.52
C LEU A 341 -6.18 1.62 -24.61
N LEU A 342 -5.44 1.61 -23.49
CA LEU A 342 -5.29 2.76 -22.59
C LEU A 342 -4.14 3.70 -23.00
N SER A 343 -3.36 3.34 -24.02
CA SER A 343 -2.29 4.18 -24.57
C SER A 343 -2.87 5.32 -25.41
N ASP A 344 -2.19 6.47 -25.45
CA ASP A 344 -2.55 7.60 -26.31
C ASP A 344 -2.16 7.39 -27.79
N GLU A 345 -1.26 6.45 -28.07
CA GLU A 345 -0.66 6.23 -29.39
C GLU A 345 -1.24 5.01 -30.12
N VAL A 346 -2.52 4.73 -29.91
CA VAL A 346 -3.17 3.57 -30.53
C VAL A 346 -3.47 3.88 -32.01
N SER A 347 -2.72 3.25 -32.90
CA SER A 347 -3.01 3.24 -34.34
C SER A 347 -3.88 2.04 -34.71
N VAL A 348 -4.84 2.25 -35.62
CA VAL A 348 -5.67 1.18 -36.19
C VAL A 348 -4.82 0.38 -37.17
N ASN A 349 -4.03 -0.56 -36.66
CA ASN A 349 -3.25 -1.48 -37.48
C ASN A 349 -4.03 -2.78 -37.69
N ARG A 350 -4.13 -3.23 -38.95
CA ARG A 350 -4.80 -4.48 -39.37
C ARG A 350 -4.23 -5.78 -38.76
N GLN A 351 -3.16 -5.71 -37.96
CA GLN A 351 -2.42 -6.86 -37.43
C GLN A 351 -2.83 -7.28 -36.01
N GLN A 352 -3.99 -6.84 -35.52
CA GLN A 352 -4.48 -7.12 -34.16
C GLN A 352 -5.66 -8.11 -34.13
N VAL A 353 -5.69 -9.06 -35.06
CA VAL A 353 -6.77 -10.08 -35.18
C VAL A 353 -6.97 -10.83 -33.86
N LYS A 354 -5.88 -11.26 -33.22
CA LYS A 354 -5.93 -11.98 -31.93
C LYS A 354 -6.41 -11.14 -30.77
N LEU A 355 -6.15 -9.83 -30.78
CA LEU A 355 -6.71 -8.91 -29.79
C LEU A 355 -8.22 -8.76 -29.99
N CYS A 356 -8.68 -8.69 -31.24
CA CYS A 356 -10.11 -8.65 -31.56
C CYS A 356 -10.82 -9.95 -31.13
N GLU A 357 -10.19 -11.11 -31.33
CA GLU A 357 -10.66 -12.38 -30.80
C GLU A 357 -10.71 -12.39 -29.27
N ALA A 358 -9.70 -11.84 -28.60
CA ALA A 358 -9.69 -11.70 -27.15
C ALA A 358 -10.85 -10.81 -26.66
N ILE A 359 -11.10 -9.68 -27.34
CA ILE A 359 -12.22 -8.77 -27.06
C ILE A 359 -13.57 -9.51 -27.18
N ARG A 360 -13.78 -10.27 -28.27
CA ARG A 360 -15.01 -11.05 -28.49
C ARG A 360 -15.26 -12.12 -27.43
N ASN A 361 -14.20 -12.60 -26.78
CA ASN A 361 -14.28 -13.59 -25.72
C ASN A 361 -14.57 -13.00 -24.33
N LEU A 362 -14.60 -11.66 -24.18
CA LEU A 362 -14.88 -11.02 -22.90
C LEU A 362 -16.36 -11.18 -22.49
N PRO A 363 -16.63 -11.41 -21.20
CA PRO A 363 -17.99 -11.40 -20.68
C PRO A 363 -18.72 -10.08 -20.92
N SER A 364 -18.03 -8.93 -20.77
CA SER A 364 -18.64 -7.62 -21.05
C SER A 364 -19.11 -7.49 -22.50
N PHE A 365 -18.34 -8.05 -23.45
CA PHE A 365 -18.65 -7.98 -24.87
C PHE A 365 -19.91 -8.77 -25.18
N ARG A 366 -19.99 -10.00 -24.66
CA ARG A 366 -21.15 -10.89 -24.86
C ARG A 366 -22.44 -10.26 -24.33
N ARG A 367 -22.41 -9.70 -23.11
CA ARG A 367 -23.56 -9.00 -22.52
C ARG A 367 -23.99 -7.78 -23.34
N PHE A 368 -23.02 -7.01 -23.85
CA PHE A 368 -23.34 -5.87 -24.69
C PHE A 368 -24.00 -6.29 -26.01
N CYS A 369 -23.54 -7.37 -26.63
CA CYS A 369 -24.22 -7.94 -27.80
C CYS A 369 -25.63 -8.43 -27.48
N GLU A 370 -25.85 -9.07 -26.33
CA GLU A 370 -27.18 -9.48 -25.87
C GLU A 370 -28.12 -8.27 -25.73
N HIS A 371 -27.65 -7.19 -25.08
CA HIS A 371 -28.42 -5.94 -24.98
C HIS A 371 -28.74 -5.30 -26.34
N LEU A 372 -27.79 -5.29 -27.28
CA LEU A 372 -28.04 -4.78 -28.64
C LEU A 372 -29.08 -5.62 -29.41
N LEU A 373 -29.15 -6.94 -29.14
CA LEU A 373 -30.18 -7.80 -29.72
C LEU A 373 -31.56 -7.49 -29.12
N ASP A 374 -31.63 -7.25 -27.80
CA ASP A 374 -32.86 -6.83 -27.13
C ASP A 374 -33.36 -5.48 -27.66
N ASP A 375 -32.45 -4.55 -27.98
CA ASP A 375 -32.73 -3.24 -28.59
C ASP A 375 -33.03 -3.31 -30.12
N ALA A 376 -33.22 -4.51 -30.67
CA ALA A 376 -33.52 -4.76 -32.08
C ALA A 376 -32.47 -4.22 -33.07
N SER A 377 -31.18 -4.28 -32.71
CA SER A 377 -30.05 -3.84 -33.56
C SER A 377 -29.12 -4.99 -34.01
N PRO A 378 -29.64 -6.04 -34.67
CA PRO A 378 -28.84 -7.24 -35.03
C PRO A 378 -27.73 -6.95 -36.05
N GLU A 379 -27.91 -5.95 -36.91
CA GLU A 379 -26.91 -5.54 -37.91
C GLU A 379 -25.62 -5.04 -37.25
N GLN A 380 -25.75 -4.33 -36.11
CA GLN A 380 -24.62 -3.84 -35.34
C GLN A 380 -23.88 -4.98 -34.63
N VAL A 381 -24.60 -6.00 -34.17
CA VAL A 381 -23.98 -7.19 -33.57
C VAL A 381 -23.21 -7.98 -34.62
N HIS A 382 -23.77 -8.15 -35.81
CA HIS A 382 -23.11 -8.81 -36.93
C HIS A 382 -21.81 -8.10 -37.32
N SER A 383 -21.82 -6.76 -37.38
CA SER A 383 -20.61 -6.00 -37.72
C SER A 383 -19.54 -6.07 -36.63
N LEU A 384 -19.91 -6.12 -35.34
CA LEU A 384 -18.94 -6.33 -34.23
C LEU A 384 -18.29 -7.72 -34.28
N LEU A 385 -19.04 -8.74 -34.72
CA LEU A 385 -18.53 -10.12 -34.79
C LEU A 385 -17.64 -10.36 -36.00
N GLU A 386 -17.95 -9.78 -37.16
CA GLU A 386 -17.21 -10.05 -38.40
C GLU A 386 -16.15 -9.03 -38.76
N ASN A 387 -16.32 -7.75 -38.39
CA ASN A 387 -15.43 -6.68 -38.80
C ASN A 387 -14.52 -6.20 -37.65
N ASP A 388 -13.26 -6.63 -37.69
CA ASP A 388 -12.22 -6.26 -36.72
C ASP A 388 -11.99 -4.74 -36.63
N GLU A 389 -12.01 -4.04 -37.76
CA GLU A 389 -11.78 -2.59 -37.80
C GLU A 389 -12.92 -1.83 -37.11
N PHE A 390 -14.15 -2.26 -37.37
CA PHE A 390 -15.33 -1.70 -36.71
C PHE A 390 -15.33 -2.01 -35.20
N LEU A 391 -15.05 -3.26 -34.81
CA LEU A 391 -14.93 -3.65 -33.41
C LEU A 391 -13.90 -2.81 -32.66
N PHE A 392 -12.73 -2.59 -33.26
CA PHE A 392 -11.66 -1.83 -32.65
C PHE A 392 -12.03 -0.35 -32.46
N GLN A 393 -12.61 0.28 -33.47
CA GLN A 393 -13.08 1.67 -33.39
C GLN A 393 -14.18 1.84 -32.33
N GLN A 394 -15.14 0.91 -32.28
CA GLN A 394 -16.17 0.93 -31.23
C GLN A 394 -15.55 0.72 -29.84
N SER A 395 -14.57 -0.18 -29.72
CA SER A 395 -13.89 -0.45 -28.45
C SER A 395 -13.26 0.80 -27.86
N LEU A 396 -12.53 1.59 -28.67
CA LEU A 396 -11.95 2.86 -28.23
C LEU A 396 -13.01 3.86 -27.75
N LYS A 397 -14.09 4.02 -28.54
CA LYS A 397 -15.19 4.93 -28.19
C LYS A 397 -15.88 4.55 -26.89
N TYR A 398 -16.19 3.26 -26.70
CA TYR A 398 -16.88 2.81 -25.49
C TYR A 398 -15.95 2.78 -24.27
N ILE A 399 -14.64 2.60 -24.43
CA ILE A 399 -13.68 2.79 -23.35
C ILE A 399 -13.72 4.24 -22.86
N GLU A 400 -13.75 5.23 -23.76
CA GLU A 400 -13.88 6.64 -23.36
C GLU A 400 -15.20 6.91 -22.61
N ILE A 401 -16.31 6.35 -23.08
CA ILE A 401 -17.63 6.47 -22.42
C ILE A 401 -17.59 5.81 -21.04
N GLY A 402 -17.05 4.60 -20.93
CA GLY A 402 -16.92 3.88 -19.67
C GLY A 402 -16.02 4.64 -18.67
N GLN A 403 -14.92 5.21 -19.15
CA GLN A 403 -14.06 6.09 -18.35
C GLN A 403 -14.80 7.35 -17.87
N GLN A 404 -15.64 7.97 -18.71
CA GLN A 404 -16.47 9.11 -18.32
C GLN A 404 -17.47 8.73 -17.22
N GLN A 405 -18.15 7.59 -17.35
CA GLN A 405 -19.08 7.08 -16.36
C GLN A 405 -18.37 6.77 -15.03
N MET A 406 -17.20 6.14 -15.06
CA MET A 406 -16.39 5.90 -13.86
C MET A 406 -15.99 7.19 -13.14
N ARG A 407 -15.62 8.24 -13.88
CA ARG A 407 -15.39 9.57 -13.29
C ARG A 407 -16.66 10.14 -12.65
N GLY A 408 -17.81 9.97 -13.30
CA GLY A 408 -19.12 10.35 -12.76
C GLY A 408 -19.41 9.65 -11.43
N ILE A 409 -19.20 8.34 -11.35
CA ILE A 409 -19.40 7.55 -10.13
C ILE A 409 -18.57 8.11 -8.97
N PHE A 410 -17.26 8.33 -9.15
CA PHE A 410 -16.42 8.83 -8.06
C PHE A 410 -16.70 10.29 -7.68
N LYS A 411 -17.15 11.14 -8.63
CA LYS A 411 -17.68 12.48 -8.32
C LYS A 411 -18.94 12.38 -7.45
N ALA A 412 -19.87 11.48 -7.79
CA ALA A 412 -21.08 11.24 -7.01
C ALA A 412 -20.75 10.71 -5.62
N VAL A 413 -19.84 9.74 -5.49
CA VAL A 413 -19.38 9.22 -4.19
C VAL A 413 -18.80 10.33 -3.31
N LYS A 414 -17.97 11.20 -3.87
CA LYS A 414 -17.39 12.34 -3.15
C LYS A 414 -18.47 13.33 -2.69
N ALA A 415 -19.44 13.65 -3.55
CA ALA A 415 -20.56 14.50 -3.19
C ALA A 415 -21.39 13.89 -2.06
N ILE A 416 -21.73 12.61 -2.16
CA ILE A 416 -22.46 11.86 -1.11
C ILE A 416 -21.70 11.89 0.20
N HIS A 417 -20.38 11.66 0.19
CA HIS A 417 -19.54 11.71 1.39
C HIS A 417 -19.55 13.09 2.05
N LEU A 418 -19.40 14.16 1.27
CA LEU A 418 -19.43 15.54 1.78
C LEU A 418 -20.81 15.91 2.34
N CYS A 419 -21.88 15.54 1.63
CA CYS A 419 -23.26 15.76 2.08
C CYS A 419 -23.53 15.02 3.40
N LEU A 420 -23.18 13.73 3.48
CA LEU A 420 -23.34 12.92 4.69
C LEU A 420 -22.46 13.39 5.87
N LYS A 421 -21.39 14.13 5.62
CA LYS A 421 -20.56 14.73 6.67
C LYS A 421 -21.14 16.05 7.18
N GLY A 422 -21.74 16.84 6.29
CA GLY A 422 -22.45 18.08 6.65
C GLY A 422 -23.79 17.83 7.33
N MET A 423 -24.39 16.68 7.09
CA MET A 423 -25.59 16.19 7.74
C MET A 423 -25.15 15.33 8.93
N ASP A 424 -25.55 15.67 10.16
CA ASP A 424 -25.11 14.96 11.39
C ASP A 424 -25.78 13.55 11.51
N VAL A 425 -25.57 12.70 10.49
CA VAL A 425 -26.20 11.39 10.34
C VAL A 425 -25.56 10.41 11.30
N ARG A 426 -26.39 9.60 11.97
CA ARG A 426 -26.04 8.72 13.11
C ARG A 426 -24.90 7.72 12.85
N LYS A 427 -24.50 7.47 11.60
CA LYS A 427 -23.37 6.62 11.22
C LYS A 427 -22.32 7.45 10.49
N LYS A 428 -21.10 7.51 11.03
CA LYS A 428 -19.95 8.08 10.32
C LYS A 428 -19.73 7.26 9.04
N SER A 429 -19.95 7.87 7.88
CA SER A 429 -19.60 7.27 6.60
C SER A 429 -18.12 7.46 6.34
N THR A 430 -17.44 6.39 5.92
CA THR A 430 -16.06 6.48 5.43
C THR A 430 -16.09 6.54 3.90
N MET A 431 -15.13 7.24 3.30
CA MET A 431 -15.00 7.30 1.85
C MET A 431 -14.78 5.90 1.26
N SER A 432 -14.08 5.03 1.99
CA SER A 432 -13.83 3.64 1.63
C SER A 432 -15.12 2.82 1.52
N ASP A 433 -15.99 2.87 2.53
CA ASP A 433 -17.26 2.12 2.52
C ASP A 433 -18.19 2.56 1.40
N LEU A 434 -18.27 3.87 1.14
CA LEU A 434 -19.06 4.42 0.03
C LEU A 434 -18.48 4.01 -1.32
N SER A 435 -17.15 4.04 -1.46
CA SER A 435 -16.46 3.62 -2.68
C SER A 435 -16.63 2.13 -2.98
N ILE A 436 -16.53 1.27 -1.96
CA ILE A 436 -16.72 -0.19 -2.12
C ILE A 436 -18.15 -0.49 -2.58
N ARG A 437 -19.17 0.17 -2.00
CA ARG A 437 -20.57 0.01 -2.40
C ARG A 437 -20.86 0.59 -3.79
N ALA A 438 -20.23 1.70 -4.16
CA ALA A 438 -20.36 2.25 -5.51
C ALA A 438 -19.77 1.28 -6.54
N LEU A 439 -18.58 0.72 -6.24
CA LEU A 439 -17.91 -0.24 -7.10
C LEU A 439 -18.64 -1.60 -7.17
N SER A 440 -19.47 -1.97 -6.19
CA SER A 440 -20.36 -3.14 -6.28
C SER A 440 -21.69 -2.86 -6.97
N GLY A 441 -22.03 -1.59 -7.22
CA GLY A 441 -23.34 -1.18 -7.71
C GLY A 441 -24.45 -1.28 -6.67
N GLU A 442 -24.12 -1.28 -5.38
CA GLU A 442 -25.06 -1.40 -4.25
C GLU A 442 -25.26 -0.07 -3.50
N LEU A 443 -24.56 1.01 -3.91
CA LEU A 443 -24.65 2.29 -3.22
C LEU A 443 -26.04 2.93 -3.33
N GLN A 444 -26.70 2.77 -4.49
CA GLN A 444 -28.04 3.30 -4.74
C GLN A 444 -29.07 2.71 -3.77
N ASP A 445 -29.02 1.39 -3.55
CA ASP A 445 -29.94 0.65 -2.67
C ASP A 445 -29.50 0.65 -1.19
N SER A 446 -28.47 1.42 -0.86
CA SER A 446 -27.88 1.41 0.48
C SER A 446 -28.62 2.32 1.45
N THR A 447 -28.54 2.00 2.75
CA THR A 447 -29.08 2.86 3.82
C THR A 447 -28.48 4.27 3.81
N TYR A 448 -27.29 4.46 3.24
CA TYR A 448 -26.64 5.77 3.14
C TYR A 448 -27.36 6.67 2.15
N MET A 449 -27.86 6.12 1.04
CA MET A 449 -28.64 6.87 0.05
C MET A 449 -30.01 7.23 0.64
N ASP A 450 -30.67 6.28 1.30
CA ASP A 450 -31.93 6.52 2.01
C ASP A 450 -31.78 7.62 3.09
N ASP A 451 -30.70 7.55 3.88
CA ASP A 451 -30.42 8.54 4.91
C ASP A 451 -30.09 9.91 4.31
N LEU A 452 -29.39 9.97 3.17
CA LEU A 452 -29.10 11.21 2.44
C LEU A 452 -30.39 11.84 1.89
N LEU A 453 -31.21 11.07 1.17
CA LEU A 453 -32.45 11.55 0.57
C LEU A 453 -33.47 11.96 1.63
N ARG A 454 -33.59 11.19 2.72
CA ARG A 454 -34.44 11.56 3.86
C ARG A 454 -33.91 12.79 4.57
N GLY A 455 -32.61 12.86 4.83
CA GLY A 455 -31.98 14.00 5.46
C GLY A 455 -32.15 15.27 4.64
N LEU A 456 -32.09 15.16 3.30
CA LEU A 456 -32.25 16.28 2.38
C LEU A 456 -33.60 16.97 2.58
N LYS A 457 -34.67 16.18 2.73
CA LYS A 457 -36.01 16.70 2.99
C LYS A 457 -36.10 17.50 4.29
N THR A 458 -35.23 17.23 5.25
CA THR A 458 -35.22 17.86 6.58
C THR A 458 -34.24 19.04 6.73
N LEU A 459 -33.50 19.40 5.67
CA LEU A 459 -32.50 20.47 5.74
C LEU A 459 -33.13 21.86 5.97
N ASN A 460 -32.48 22.65 6.81
CA ASN A 460 -32.77 24.07 6.96
C ASN A 460 -32.04 24.90 5.88
N SER A 461 -32.39 26.17 5.73
CA SER A 461 -31.87 26.98 4.63
C SER A 461 -30.35 27.22 4.67
N SER A 462 -29.73 27.25 5.84
CA SER A 462 -28.26 27.35 5.94
C SER A 462 -27.58 26.06 5.48
N MET A 463 -28.09 24.90 5.90
CA MET A 463 -27.55 23.59 5.52
C MET A 463 -27.83 23.26 4.05
N LEU A 464 -28.98 23.70 3.50
CA LEU A 464 -29.27 23.54 2.07
C LEU A 464 -28.28 24.35 1.22
N LYS A 465 -27.88 25.55 1.67
CA LYS A 465 -26.86 26.36 0.99
C LYS A 465 -25.50 25.64 0.94
N GLU A 466 -25.12 24.97 2.02
CA GLU A 466 -23.91 24.13 2.07
C GLU A 466 -24.06 22.89 1.20
N PHE A 467 -25.21 22.20 1.25
CA PHE A 467 -25.48 21.05 0.40
C PHE A 467 -25.35 21.39 -1.09
N LEU A 468 -25.89 22.54 -1.52
CA LEU A 468 -25.79 23.02 -2.91
C LEU A 468 -24.37 23.41 -3.31
N SER A 469 -23.46 23.70 -2.37
CA SER A 469 -22.06 23.99 -2.68
C SER A 469 -21.22 22.73 -2.84
N PHE A 470 -21.65 21.59 -2.29
CA PHE A 470 -20.96 20.29 -2.42
C PHE A 470 -21.33 19.51 -3.68
N MET A 471 -22.29 20.00 -4.47
CA MET A 471 -22.76 19.28 -5.66
C MET A 471 -21.74 19.25 -6.81
N PRO A 472 -21.64 18.13 -7.56
CA PRO A 472 -20.72 18.00 -8.69
C PRO A 472 -20.98 19.05 -9.76
N GLN A 473 -19.92 19.45 -10.48
CA GLN A 473 -20.02 20.41 -11.58
C GLN A 473 -21.05 20.00 -12.63
N ASP A 474 -21.12 18.70 -12.93
CA ASP A 474 -22.04 18.10 -13.89
C ASP A 474 -23.50 18.42 -13.53
N LEU A 475 -23.85 18.39 -12.24
CA LEU A 475 -25.17 18.76 -11.75
C LEU A 475 -25.36 20.28 -11.69
N THR A 476 -24.34 21.03 -11.29
CA THR A 476 -24.44 22.51 -11.19
C THR A 476 -24.59 23.22 -12.54
N ASN A 477 -24.14 22.56 -13.62
CA ASN A 477 -24.26 23.07 -14.99
C ASN A 477 -25.64 22.82 -15.59
N CYS A 478 -26.47 21.96 -14.98
CA CYS A 478 -27.83 21.73 -15.45
C CYS A 478 -28.66 23.03 -15.33
N PRO A 479 -29.42 23.42 -16.36
CA PRO A 479 -30.24 24.62 -16.33
C PRO A 479 -31.28 24.57 -15.20
N GLU A 480 -31.87 23.39 -14.96
CA GLU A 480 -32.79 23.12 -13.86
C GLU A 480 -32.15 23.41 -12.49
N PHE A 481 -30.88 23.08 -12.29
CA PHE A 481 -30.16 23.36 -11.04
C PHE A 481 -29.91 24.86 -10.85
N GLN A 482 -29.56 25.57 -11.93
CA GLN A 482 -29.31 27.01 -11.89
C GLN A 482 -30.59 27.78 -11.56
N GLU A 483 -31.73 27.35 -12.11
CA GLU A 483 -33.05 27.89 -11.81
C GLU A 483 -33.45 27.67 -10.34
N ILE A 484 -33.27 26.44 -9.83
CA ILE A 484 -33.51 26.13 -8.41
C ILE A 484 -32.63 27.01 -7.51
N LYS A 485 -31.37 27.22 -7.88
CA LYS A 485 -30.43 28.06 -7.14
C LYS A 485 -30.81 29.54 -7.18
N SER A 486 -31.34 30.05 -8.29
CA SER A 486 -31.85 31.43 -8.35
C SER A 486 -33.10 31.60 -7.52
N ASP A 487 -34.04 30.66 -7.58
CA ASP A 487 -35.28 30.69 -6.81
C ASP A 487 -34.98 30.64 -5.31
N PHE A 488 -34.05 29.78 -4.90
CA PHE A 488 -33.59 29.70 -3.53
C PHE A 488 -32.94 31.00 -3.04
N LYS A 489 -32.12 31.65 -3.86
CA LYS A 489 -31.51 32.96 -3.53
C LYS A 489 -32.56 34.06 -3.42
N ALA A 490 -33.52 34.12 -4.35
CA ALA A 490 -34.61 35.10 -4.31
C ALA A 490 -35.47 34.93 -3.05
N LEU A 491 -35.70 33.68 -2.65
CA LEU A 491 -36.44 33.34 -1.43
C LEU A 491 -35.68 33.73 -0.15
N LEU A 492 -34.35 33.57 -0.13
CA LEU A 492 -33.49 34.06 0.96
C LEU A 492 -33.41 35.59 1.05
N GLN A 493 -33.41 36.30 -0.08
CA GLN A 493 -33.39 37.77 -0.11
C GLN A 493 -34.71 38.38 0.37
N THR A 494 -35.82 37.68 0.15
CA THR A 494 -37.16 38.11 0.57
C THR A 494 -37.41 37.83 2.06
N TYR A 495 -36.64 36.92 2.65
CA TYR A 495 -36.81 36.48 4.04
C TYR A 495 -36.07 37.40 5.02
N GLN A 496 -36.81 38.05 5.93
CA GLN A 496 -36.28 38.98 6.95
C GLN A 496 -36.21 38.37 8.37
N GLY A 497 -36.38 37.05 8.51
CA GLY A 497 -36.37 36.37 9.81
C GLY A 497 -34.95 36.06 10.31
N THR A 498 -34.80 35.97 11.63
CA THR A 498 -33.55 35.60 12.31
C THR A 498 -33.31 34.08 12.36
N GLU A 499 -34.35 33.27 12.17
CA GLU A 499 -34.26 31.80 12.16
C GLU A 499 -34.14 31.25 10.73
N PRO A 500 -33.43 30.14 10.49
CA PRO A 500 -33.36 29.55 9.16
C PRO A 500 -34.72 28.96 8.74
N LEU A 501 -35.04 29.06 7.45
CA LEU A 501 -36.25 28.46 6.89
C LEU A 501 -36.16 26.94 7.00
N ARG A 502 -37.31 26.31 7.29
CA ARG A 502 -37.43 24.87 7.54
C ARG A 502 -38.55 24.30 6.69
N SER A 503 -38.35 23.09 6.19
CA SER A 503 -39.35 22.37 5.41
C SER A 503 -40.48 21.84 6.29
N GLU A 504 -41.56 21.39 5.66
CA GLU A 504 -42.66 20.70 6.35
C GLU A 504 -42.21 19.39 7.03
N TYR A 505 -41.13 18.77 6.55
CA TYR A 505 -40.62 17.49 7.03
C TYR A 505 -39.75 17.57 8.30
N ASP A 506 -39.39 18.77 8.77
CA ASP A 506 -38.59 18.94 9.99
C ASP A 506 -39.39 18.56 11.26
N SER A 507 -38.72 17.82 12.16
CA SER A 507 -39.16 17.47 13.51
C SER A 507 -39.71 18.66 14.31
N HIS A 508 -39.13 19.86 14.16
CA HIS A 508 -39.61 21.06 14.84
C HIS A 508 -40.99 21.52 14.35
N ASN A 509 -41.29 21.36 13.06
CA ASN A 509 -42.62 21.65 12.51
C ASN A 509 -43.62 20.55 12.87
N SER A 510 -43.18 19.29 12.95
CA SER A 510 -44.04 18.15 13.28
C SER A 510 -44.36 18.00 14.77
N VAL A 511 -43.49 18.43 15.70
CA VAL A 511 -43.80 18.52 17.15
C VAL A 511 -44.75 19.68 17.44
N VAL A 512 -44.63 20.81 16.73
CA VAL A 512 -45.63 21.89 16.77
C VAL A 512 -46.97 21.38 16.23
N GLN A 513 -46.98 20.58 15.16
CA GLN A 513 -48.20 19.88 14.72
C GLN A 513 -48.74 18.88 15.76
N GLN A 514 -47.91 18.21 16.56
CA GLN A 514 -48.36 17.24 17.55
C GLN A 514 -48.95 17.90 18.81
N ARG A 515 -48.39 19.03 19.26
CA ARG A 515 -48.99 19.86 20.33
C ARG A 515 -50.28 20.56 19.87
N VAL A 516 -50.38 20.92 18.59
CA VAL A 516 -51.57 21.55 18.01
C VAL A 516 -52.64 20.53 17.58
N LYS A 517 -52.31 19.24 17.41
CA LYS A 517 -53.30 18.18 17.10
C LYS A 517 -54.33 17.90 18.21
N LEU A 518 -54.13 18.43 19.42
CA LEU A 518 -55.13 18.42 20.50
C LEU A 518 -56.15 19.58 20.40
N SER A 519 -55.93 20.56 19.51
CA SER A 519 -56.86 21.66 19.24
C SER A 519 -57.17 21.74 17.74
N ARG A 520 -58.41 21.42 17.37
CA ARG A 520 -58.91 21.40 15.99
C ARG A 520 -58.46 22.62 15.17
N GLY A 521 -57.61 22.38 14.16
CA GLY A 521 -57.25 23.33 13.12
C GLY A 521 -55.83 23.05 12.62
N LYS A 522 -55.67 22.61 11.36
CA LYS A 522 -54.35 22.53 10.71
C LYS A 522 -53.71 23.94 10.77
N ALA A 523 -52.73 24.15 11.64
CA ALA A 523 -51.98 25.41 11.67
C ALA A 523 -51.37 25.64 10.28
N LYS A 524 -51.76 26.74 9.61
CA LYS A 524 -51.21 27.11 8.30
C LYS A 524 -49.71 27.40 8.49
N LEU A 525 -48.86 26.57 7.87
CA LEU A 525 -47.43 26.85 7.75
C LEU A 525 -47.24 28.23 7.10
N PRO A 526 -46.23 29.02 7.49
CA PRO A 526 -45.89 30.28 6.83
C PRO A 526 -45.71 30.08 5.32
N GLN A 527 -46.21 31.00 4.50
CA GLN A 527 -46.13 30.90 3.03
C GLN A 527 -44.68 30.71 2.54
N GLN A 528 -43.72 31.33 3.21
CA GLN A 528 -42.29 31.22 2.90
C GLN A 528 -41.74 29.81 3.16
N ASN A 529 -42.25 29.08 4.17
CA ASN A 529 -41.88 27.69 4.42
C ASN A 529 -42.48 26.72 3.38
N ILE A 530 -43.65 27.07 2.82
CA ILE A 530 -44.28 26.30 1.74
C ILE A 530 -43.46 26.44 0.45
N GLU A 531 -43.08 27.67 0.08
CA GLU A 531 -42.21 27.91 -1.08
C GLU A 531 -40.82 27.28 -0.88
N TYR A 532 -40.27 27.32 0.34
CA TYR A 532 -39.03 26.61 0.68
C TYR A 532 -39.17 25.09 0.53
N THR A 533 -40.30 24.50 0.91
CA THR A 533 -40.57 23.07 0.76
C THR A 533 -40.60 22.67 -0.73
N LYS A 534 -41.19 23.49 -1.61
CA LYS A 534 -41.15 23.26 -3.07
C LYS A 534 -39.72 23.28 -3.63
N VAL A 535 -38.87 24.19 -3.14
CA VAL A 535 -37.45 24.22 -3.52
C VAL A 535 -36.76 22.94 -3.08
N ILE A 536 -36.98 22.48 -1.84
CA ILE A 536 -36.43 21.21 -1.35
C ILE A 536 -36.90 20.02 -2.20
N ASP A 537 -38.19 19.94 -2.53
CA ASP A 537 -38.72 18.83 -3.33
C ASP A 537 -38.11 18.80 -4.74
N ARG A 538 -37.89 19.98 -5.35
CA ARG A 538 -37.16 20.09 -6.64
C ARG A 538 -35.70 19.65 -6.52
N VAL A 539 -34.99 20.08 -5.46
CA VAL A 539 -33.61 19.64 -5.20
C VAL A 539 -33.56 18.12 -4.97
N HIS A 540 -34.53 17.58 -4.24
CA HIS A 540 -34.64 16.14 -3.99
C HIS A 540 -34.82 15.35 -5.27
N ALA A 541 -35.83 15.70 -6.08
CA ALA A 541 -36.11 15.01 -7.34
C ALA A 541 -34.91 15.08 -8.30
N LEU A 542 -34.25 16.24 -8.38
CA LEU A 542 -33.07 16.41 -9.23
C LEU A 542 -31.87 15.59 -8.73
N SER A 543 -31.63 15.58 -7.42
CA SER A 543 -30.52 14.81 -6.83
C SER A 543 -30.74 13.30 -6.98
N GLU A 544 -31.97 12.85 -6.74
CA GLU A 544 -32.38 11.45 -6.93
C GLU A 544 -32.17 11.02 -8.37
N ARG A 545 -32.69 11.79 -9.36
CA ARG A 545 -32.46 11.49 -10.78
C ARG A 545 -30.97 11.41 -11.12
N TYR A 546 -30.18 12.38 -10.67
CA TYR A 546 -28.75 12.41 -10.91
C TYR A 546 -28.02 11.18 -10.36
N PHE A 547 -28.31 10.78 -9.12
CA PHE A 547 -27.68 9.61 -8.52
C PHE A 547 -28.09 8.30 -9.20
N VAL A 548 -29.36 8.17 -9.61
CA VAL A 548 -29.84 7.00 -10.36
C VAL A 548 -29.14 6.89 -11.73
N GLU A 549 -28.99 8.00 -12.45
CA GLU A 549 -28.34 8.02 -13.76
C GLU A 549 -26.81 7.81 -13.67
N THR A 550 -26.19 8.26 -12.58
CA THR A 550 -24.73 8.26 -12.43
C THR A 550 -24.19 6.99 -11.76
N LEU A 551 -24.88 6.45 -10.74
CA LEU A 551 -24.43 5.30 -9.95
C LEU A 551 -24.76 3.96 -10.62
N VAL A 552 -24.29 3.80 -11.87
CA VAL A 552 -24.40 2.55 -12.61
C VAL A 552 -23.43 1.50 -12.08
N ARG A 553 -23.72 0.22 -12.32
CA ARG A 553 -22.84 -0.90 -11.94
C ARG A 553 -21.60 -0.93 -12.84
N PRO A 554 -20.37 -0.75 -12.32
CA PRO A 554 -19.16 -0.72 -13.16
C PRO A 554 -18.93 -1.99 -13.99
N GLN A 555 -19.38 -3.15 -13.50
CA GLN A 555 -19.25 -4.45 -14.18
C GLN A 555 -20.23 -4.63 -15.36
N GLU A 556 -21.17 -3.70 -15.55
CA GLU A 556 -22.06 -3.67 -16.71
C GLU A 556 -21.53 -2.79 -17.83
N LEU A 557 -20.47 -2.01 -17.56
CA LEU A 557 -19.83 -1.19 -18.59
C LEU A 557 -19.12 -2.09 -19.60
N PHE A 558 -19.29 -1.77 -20.88
CA PHE A 558 -18.62 -2.46 -21.96
C PHE A 558 -17.10 -2.27 -21.86
N LEU A 559 -16.35 -3.38 -21.93
CA LEU A 559 -14.89 -3.43 -21.82
C LEU A 559 -14.34 -2.82 -20.51
N HIS A 560 -15.10 -2.92 -19.42
CA HIS A 560 -14.60 -2.49 -18.12
C HIS A 560 -13.30 -3.22 -17.74
N GLU A 561 -13.08 -4.45 -18.21
CA GLU A 561 -11.87 -5.22 -18.01
C GLU A 561 -10.61 -4.52 -18.56
N ALA A 562 -10.74 -3.55 -19.47
CA ALA A 562 -9.63 -2.75 -19.95
C ALA A 562 -9.19 -1.66 -18.96
N PHE A 563 -10.12 -1.03 -18.24
CA PHE A 563 -9.87 0.14 -17.37
C PHE A 563 -10.20 -0.08 -15.89
N LEU A 564 -10.70 -1.24 -15.49
CA LEU A 564 -11.06 -1.60 -14.13
C LEU A 564 -10.42 -2.93 -13.76
N LEU A 565 -9.59 -2.93 -12.71
CA LEU A 565 -9.00 -4.16 -12.18
C LEU A 565 -9.70 -4.57 -10.88
N ASP A 566 -10.36 -5.74 -10.88
CA ASP A 566 -11.05 -6.28 -9.69
C ASP A 566 -10.52 -7.64 -9.22
N MET A 567 -9.26 -7.96 -9.54
CA MET A 567 -8.65 -9.26 -9.21
C MET A 567 -8.10 -9.29 -7.78
N LYS A 568 -8.62 -10.20 -6.95
CA LYS A 568 -8.22 -10.33 -5.53
C LYS A 568 -6.93 -11.16 -5.32
N ASN A 569 -6.77 -12.24 -6.07
CA ASN A 569 -5.80 -13.28 -5.74
C ASN A 569 -4.33 -12.84 -5.90
N PRO A 570 -3.89 -12.19 -7.00
CA PRO A 570 -2.49 -11.78 -7.14
C PRO A 570 -2.03 -10.85 -6.02
N LEU A 571 -2.90 -9.96 -5.57
CA LEU A 571 -2.62 -8.99 -4.51
C LEU A 571 -2.58 -9.64 -3.13
N LYS A 572 -3.55 -10.51 -2.83
CA LYS A 572 -3.62 -11.17 -1.52
C LYS A 572 -2.45 -12.12 -1.31
N GLU A 573 -2.07 -12.89 -2.33
CA GLU A 573 -0.95 -13.82 -2.24
C GLU A 573 0.40 -13.10 -2.10
N THR A 574 0.58 -11.98 -2.80
CA THR A 574 1.85 -11.22 -2.78
C THR A 574 2.04 -10.42 -1.49
N PHE A 575 1.01 -9.69 -1.04
CA PHE A 575 1.13 -8.78 0.11
C PHE A 575 0.60 -9.35 1.42
N SER A 576 -0.07 -10.50 1.41
CA SER A 576 -0.51 -11.21 2.60
C SER A 576 -0.29 -12.72 2.43
N PRO A 577 0.97 -13.14 2.15
CA PRO A 577 1.28 -14.54 1.94
C PRO A 577 0.95 -15.34 3.20
N ARG A 578 0.38 -16.53 3.02
CA ARG A 578 0.08 -17.48 4.11
C ARG A 578 0.99 -18.70 3.96
N PRO A 579 2.33 -18.56 4.15
CA PRO A 579 3.26 -19.65 3.91
C PRO A 579 2.99 -20.85 4.83
N ARG A 580 2.56 -20.61 6.07
CA ARG A 580 2.13 -21.65 7.00
C ARG A 580 0.99 -22.48 6.41
N PHE A 581 -0.10 -21.83 6.02
CA PHE A 581 -1.26 -22.50 5.41
C PHE A 581 -0.88 -23.26 4.15
N ALA A 582 -0.04 -22.68 3.28
CA ALA A 582 0.41 -23.34 2.06
C ALA A 582 1.23 -24.62 2.36
N ILE A 583 2.14 -24.58 3.34
CA ILE A 583 2.93 -25.74 3.76
C ILE A 583 2.03 -26.81 4.40
N GLU A 584 1.11 -26.43 5.29
CA GLU A 584 0.16 -27.38 5.91
C GLU A 584 -0.74 -28.02 4.86
N ARG A 585 -1.26 -27.23 3.92
CA ARG A 585 -2.11 -27.73 2.83
C ARG A 585 -1.34 -28.68 1.91
N ALA A 586 -0.10 -28.35 1.55
CA ALA A 586 0.74 -29.20 0.72
C ALA A 586 1.10 -30.52 1.40
N LEU A 587 1.32 -30.53 2.72
CA LEU A 587 1.61 -31.74 3.48
C LEU A 587 0.35 -32.55 3.83
N ALA A 588 -0.78 -31.89 4.08
CA ALA A 588 -2.06 -32.56 4.37
C ALA A 588 -2.73 -33.10 3.10
N SER A 589 -2.61 -32.40 1.97
CA SER A 589 -3.27 -32.70 0.70
C SER A 589 -2.32 -32.45 -0.49
N PRO A 590 -1.28 -33.29 -0.66
CA PRO A 590 -0.24 -33.07 -1.68
C PRO A 590 -0.77 -33.09 -3.12
N PHE A 591 -1.86 -33.82 -3.39
CA PHE A 591 -2.46 -33.93 -4.72
C PHE A 591 -3.24 -32.68 -5.18
N ASP A 592 -3.39 -31.67 -4.31
CA ASP A 592 -3.83 -30.35 -4.75
C ASP A 592 -2.78 -29.66 -5.65
N TYR A 593 -1.50 -30.03 -5.47
CA TYR A 593 -0.35 -29.47 -6.19
C TYR A 593 0.27 -30.48 -7.18
N LEU A 594 0.13 -31.78 -6.90
CA LEU A 594 0.66 -32.87 -7.72
C LEU A 594 -0.47 -33.50 -8.53
N ILE A 595 -0.28 -33.63 -9.84
CA ILE A 595 -1.22 -34.35 -10.71
C ILE A 595 -1.25 -35.83 -10.26
N SER A 596 -2.38 -36.28 -9.72
CA SER A 596 -2.59 -37.68 -9.36
C SER A 596 -2.95 -38.48 -10.61
N MET A 597 -2.24 -39.59 -10.86
CA MET A 597 -2.53 -40.52 -11.96
C MET A 597 -3.67 -41.51 -11.63
N SER A 598 -4.40 -41.32 -10.53
CA SER A 598 -5.46 -42.23 -10.10
C SER A 598 -6.74 -41.49 -9.69
N ASP A 599 -7.85 -41.87 -10.33
CA ASP A 599 -9.24 -41.38 -10.14
C ASP A 599 -9.84 -41.59 -8.74
N ARG A 600 -9.05 -41.98 -7.74
CA ARG A 600 -9.57 -42.27 -6.40
C ARG A 600 -9.42 -41.07 -5.47
N THR A 601 -10.53 -40.37 -5.29
CA THR A 601 -10.80 -39.45 -4.18
C THR A 601 -10.95 -40.22 -2.86
N GLU A 602 -9.89 -40.91 -2.41
CA GLU A 602 -9.89 -41.51 -1.08
C GLU A 602 -9.02 -40.69 -0.13
N ALA A 603 -9.67 -40.15 0.90
CA ALA A 603 -9.08 -39.41 2.03
C ALA A 603 -8.21 -40.30 2.96
N LYS A 604 -7.61 -41.35 2.43
CA LYS A 604 -6.76 -42.29 3.18
C LYS A 604 -5.29 -41.99 2.88
N ILE A 605 -4.47 -42.08 3.93
CA ILE A 605 -3.01 -42.04 3.83
C ILE A 605 -2.59 -43.17 2.89
N SER A 606 -1.80 -42.86 1.87
CA SER A 606 -1.39 -43.80 0.81
C SER A 606 0.12 -43.74 0.62
N ALA A 607 0.75 -44.89 0.35
CA ALA A 607 2.18 -44.97 0.08
C ALA A 607 2.58 -44.28 -1.25
N ARG A 608 1.60 -43.90 -2.08
CA ARG A 608 1.80 -43.08 -3.29
C ARG A 608 2.04 -41.60 -3.00
N GLN A 609 1.78 -41.14 -1.78
CA GLN A 609 2.06 -39.78 -1.35
C GLN A 609 3.57 -39.59 -1.09
N PRO A 610 4.08 -38.34 -1.15
CA PRO A 610 5.42 -38.05 -0.67
C PRO A 610 5.60 -38.50 0.79
N ALA A 611 6.72 -39.14 1.10
CA ALA A 611 7.04 -39.66 2.44
C ALA A 611 6.84 -38.61 3.56
N THR A 612 7.21 -37.36 3.28
CA THR A 612 7.09 -36.25 4.24
C THR A 612 5.62 -35.87 4.52
N ALA A 613 4.72 -36.02 3.54
CA ALA A 613 3.28 -35.81 3.72
C ALA A 613 2.65 -36.93 4.56
N ILE A 614 3.02 -38.19 4.30
CA ILE A 614 2.59 -39.35 5.10
C ILE A 614 3.00 -39.16 6.57
N LEU A 615 4.28 -38.83 6.80
CA LEU A 615 4.79 -38.61 8.15
C LEU A 615 4.10 -37.41 8.83
N TYR A 616 3.77 -36.36 8.09
CA TYR A 616 3.04 -35.21 8.60
C TYR A 616 1.59 -35.56 9.02
N GLN A 617 0.88 -36.36 8.22
CA GLN A 617 -0.48 -36.79 8.55
C GLN A 617 -0.50 -37.68 9.82
N LEU A 618 0.43 -38.63 9.93
CA LEU A 618 0.62 -39.42 11.16
C LEU A 618 1.04 -38.55 12.35
N TYR A 619 1.88 -37.55 12.08
CA TYR A 619 2.24 -36.54 13.06
C TYR A 619 1.00 -35.79 13.55
N LEU A 620 0.04 -35.41 12.71
CA LEU A 620 -1.17 -34.71 13.16
C LEU A 620 -2.01 -35.54 14.14
N GLU A 621 -2.12 -36.85 13.91
CA GLU A 621 -2.87 -37.79 14.77
C GLU A 621 -2.19 -38.06 16.12
N SER A 622 -0.88 -37.83 16.23
CA SER A 622 -0.10 -38.10 17.43
C SER A 622 -0.23 -37.04 18.54
N GLY A 623 0.18 -37.37 19.77
CA GLY A 623 0.20 -36.43 20.90
C GLY A 623 1.32 -35.37 20.84
N ALA A 624 1.41 -34.49 21.84
CA ALA A 624 2.43 -33.43 21.91
C ALA A 624 3.88 -33.96 22.04
N LEU A 625 4.04 -35.15 22.62
CA LEU A 625 5.29 -35.91 22.67
C LEU A 625 5.04 -37.23 21.95
N VAL A 626 5.83 -37.51 20.93
CA VAL A 626 5.68 -38.68 20.07
C VAL A 626 6.90 -39.57 20.26
N ASN A 627 6.67 -40.83 20.59
CA ASN A 627 7.72 -41.85 20.57
C ASN A 627 8.13 -42.09 19.11
N VAL A 628 9.42 -41.95 18.81
CA VAL A 628 9.93 -42.07 17.44
C VAL A 628 9.73 -43.49 16.90
N TYR A 629 9.79 -44.51 17.77
CA TYR A 629 9.56 -45.90 17.37
C TYR A 629 8.11 -46.13 16.93
N ASP A 630 7.13 -45.64 17.69
CA ASP A 630 5.72 -45.79 17.34
C ASP A 630 5.39 -45.05 16.04
N LEU A 631 5.99 -43.88 15.84
CA LEU A 631 5.86 -43.12 14.60
C LEU A 631 6.48 -43.85 13.39
N TRP A 632 7.63 -44.50 13.58
CA TRP A 632 8.24 -45.36 12.57
C TRP A 632 7.33 -46.55 12.22
N GLN A 633 6.79 -47.25 13.22
CA GLN A 633 5.91 -48.40 12.99
C GLN A 633 4.63 -47.99 12.24
N ALA A 634 4.01 -46.86 12.63
CA ALA A 634 2.85 -46.33 11.93
C ALA A 634 3.18 -45.93 10.48
N PHE A 635 4.36 -45.33 10.27
CA PHE A 635 4.84 -44.97 8.93
C PHE A 635 5.08 -46.22 8.06
N TYR A 636 5.75 -47.24 8.60
CA TYR A 636 6.03 -48.48 7.89
C TYR A 636 4.74 -49.23 7.51
N ALA A 637 3.74 -49.27 8.39
CA ALA A 637 2.46 -49.92 8.15
C ALA A 637 1.72 -49.37 6.91
N VAL A 638 1.88 -48.07 6.59
CA VAL A 638 1.30 -47.48 5.37
C VAL A 638 1.89 -48.13 4.12
N PHE A 639 3.22 -48.32 4.07
CA PHE A 639 3.90 -48.95 2.94
C PHE A 639 3.64 -50.45 2.86
N GLU A 640 3.64 -51.13 4.01
CA GLU A 640 3.33 -52.56 4.11
C GLU A 640 1.92 -52.87 3.58
N SER A 641 0.92 -52.03 3.91
CA SER A 641 -0.47 -52.24 3.49
C SER A 641 -0.70 -52.14 1.97
N GLU A 642 0.12 -51.35 1.25
CA GLU A 642 -0.01 -51.19 -0.21
C GLU A 642 0.92 -52.09 -1.00
N GLN A 643 2.13 -52.38 -0.49
CA GLN A 643 3.17 -53.10 -1.22
C GLN A 643 3.32 -54.56 -0.78
N GLY A 644 2.74 -54.96 0.36
CA GLY A 644 2.81 -56.31 0.90
C GLY A 644 4.26 -56.83 1.03
N ASN A 645 4.48 -58.09 0.62
CA ASN A 645 5.79 -58.76 0.68
C ASN A 645 6.90 -58.12 -0.20
N ALA A 646 6.57 -57.12 -1.03
CA ALA A 646 7.54 -56.38 -1.84
C ALA A 646 8.09 -55.12 -1.15
N CYS A 647 7.65 -54.80 0.08
CA CYS A 647 8.08 -53.62 0.83
C CYS A 647 9.52 -53.78 1.36
N ASP A 648 10.46 -52.96 0.87
CA ASP A 648 11.83 -52.91 1.37
C ASP A 648 11.94 -52.05 2.64
N GLU A 649 12.09 -52.70 3.80
CA GLU A 649 12.23 -52.04 5.10
C GLU A 649 13.38 -51.03 5.15
N ARG A 650 14.54 -51.31 4.52
CA ARG A 650 15.69 -50.41 4.56
C ARG A 650 15.43 -49.14 3.76
N MET A 651 14.78 -49.28 2.61
CA MET A 651 14.37 -48.14 1.79
C MET A 651 13.34 -47.29 2.54
N THR A 652 12.31 -47.90 3.11
CA THR A 652 11.28 -47.19 3.89
C THR A 652 11.88 -46.49 5.11
N MET A 653 12.85 -47.11 5.80
CA MET A 653 13.59 -46.48 6.91
C MET A 653 14.38 -45.26 6.45
N THR A 654 15.00 -45.31 5.27
CA THR A 654 15.71 -44.17 4.68
C THR A 654 14.75 -43.02 4.36
N LEU A 655 13.57 -43.34 3.81
CA LEU A 655 12.51 -42.36 3.56
C LEU A 655 11.99 -41.74 4.85
N PHE A 656 11.82 -42.53 5.91
CA PHE A 656 11.42 -42.04 7.22
C PHE A 656 12.44 -41.08 7.82
N TYR A 657 13.73 -41.43 7.84
CA TYR A 657 14.77 -40.52 8.34
C TYR A 657 14.85 -39.22 7.55
N ARG A 658 14.69 -39.30 6.22
CA ARG A 658 14.60 -38.11 5.36
C ARG A 658 13.40 -37.25 5.73
N ALA A 659 12.21 -37.84 5.83
CA ALA A 659 10.98 -37.15 6.19
C ALA A 659 11.08 -36.49 7.59
N VAL A 660 11.66 -37.17 8.57
CA VAL A 660 11.93 -36.62 9.92
C VAL A 660 12.88 -35.42 9.83
N SER A 661 13.93 -35.51 9.01
CA SER A 661 14.88 -34.41 8.80
C SER A 661 14.22 -33.21 8.13
N GLU A 662 13.36 -33.43 7.12
CA GLU A 662 12.59 -32.37 6.45
C GLU A 662 11.60 -31.70 7.41
N LEU A 663 10.83 -32.47 8.20
CA LEU A 663 9.93 -31.92 9.23
C LEU A 663 10.67 -31.16 10.33
N LYS A 664 11.89 -31.58 10.67
CA LYS A 664 12.76 -30.84 11.59
C LYS A 664 13.27 -29.53 10.96
N ALA A 665 13.64 -29.54 9.69
CA ALA A 665 14.05 -28.34 8.96
C ALA A 665 12.89 -27.33 8.81
N LEU A 666 11.65 -27.82 8.62
CA LEU A 666 10.43 -27.01 8.63
C LEU A 666 10.02 -26.52 10.04
N GLY A 667 10.74 -26.94 11.10
CA GLY A 667 10.47 -26.53 12.47
C GLY A 667 9.19 -27.13 13.07
N MET A 668 8.72 -28.27 12.55
CA MET A 668 7.55 -29.00 13.07
C MET A 668 7.94 -30.00 14.18
N LEU A 669 9.14 -30.59 14.07
CA LEU A 669 9.71 -31.53 15.03
C LEU A 669 10.94 -30.95 15.72
N LYS A 670 11.01 -31.08 17.05
CA LYS A 670 12.22 -30.86 17.84
C LYS A 670 12.57 -32.10 18.64
N SER A 671 13.87 -32.37 18.80
CA SER A 671 14.34 -33.42 19.71
C SER A 671 13.93 -33.07 21.14
N SER A 672 13.23 -33.97 21.84
CA SER A 672 12.88 -33.77 23.24
C SER A 672 14.10 -34.00 24.13
N ARG A 673 14.38 -33.06 25.03
CA ARG A 673 15.32 -33.28 26.15
C ARG A 673 14.62 -33.89 27.38
N LYS A 674 13.28 -33.96 27.38
CA LYS A 674 12.48 -34.42 28.54
C LYS A 674 12.34 -35.95 28.61
N LYS A 675 12.34 -36.62 27.45
CA LYS A 675 12.26 -38.09 27.34
C LYS A 675 13.18 -38.55 26.21
N VAL A 676 13.94 -39.61 26.48
CA VAL A 676 14.78 -40.29 25.49
C VAL A 676 13.89 -40.90 24.40
N ASP A 677 14.35 -40.89 23.14
CA ASP A 677 13.64 -41.42 21.97
C ASP A 677 12.27 -40.79 21.66
N HIS A 678 12.01 -39.59 22.19
CA HIS A 678 10.81 -38.83 21.88
C HIS A 678 11.12 -37.59 21.05
N ALA A 679 10.30 -37.36 20.04
CA ALA A 679 10.21 -36.08 19.36
C ALA A 679 9.10 -35.24 20.00
N ALA A 680 9.39 -33.96 20.24
CA ALA A 680 8.41 -32.99 20.68
C ALA A 680 7.85 -32.23 19.48
N LYS A 681 6.53 -32.08 19.44
CA LYS A 681 5.89 -31.15 18.51
C LYS A 681 6.30 -29.73 18.87
N SER A 682 6.98 -29.02 17.99
CA SER A 682 7.45 -27.67 18.31
C SER A 682 6.47 -26.61 17.87
N ALA A 683 5.55 -26.22 18.75
CA ALA A 683 4.78 -24.96 18.69
C ALA A 683 4.24 -24.55 17.30
N TRP A 684 3.82 -25.53 16.49
CA TRP A 684 2.67 -25.40 15.58
C TRP A 684 1.35 -25.69 16.36
N ILE A 685 1.37 -25.45 17.68
CA ILE A 685 0.24 -25.56 18.59
C ILE A 685 -0.46 -24.21 18.53
N GLY A 686 -1.57 -24.14 17.80
CA GLY A 686 -2.41 -22.94 17.69
C GLY A 686 -3.06 -22.83 16.33
N LEU A 687 -4.29 -23.36 16.23
CA LEU A 687 -5.50 -22.54 16.32
C LEU A 687 -6.17 -22.85 17.66
#